data_AF-A0A6D2KLX7-F1
#
_entry.id   AF-A0A6D2KLX7-F1
#
_cell.length_a   1.000
_cell.length_b   1.000
_cell.length_c   1.000
_cell.angle_alpha   90.00
_cell.angle_beta   90.00
_cell.angle_gamma   90.00
#
_symmetry.space_group_name_H-M   'P 1'
#
loop_
_entity.id
_entity.type
_entity.pdbx_description
1 polymer ?
#
loop_
_entity_poly.entity_id
_entity_poly.type
_entity_poly.pdbx_seq_one_letter_code
_entity_poly.pdbx_strand_id
1 'polypeptide(L)'
;MNQNDIAWVMAFLCESCFSFMWLLVTNVTWSPAEHKPYPDRLDERVHDLPSLDMFVSTADPVREPPIIVVNTVLSLLAVNYPPNKLACYVSDDGCSPLTYFSLKEAFKFAKIWVPFCKKYNVGVRAPFKYFLSPVVSSEDSEFSNDWNMMKREYENLSQKVEDATGDSHWFDADDDFEAFSNTKPTDHSTIVKVIWENKGGVGNEQEVPPFVYISREKQPSYVHHYKAGAMNFLVRVSGLMTNAPYMLDVDCDMYATDADAVRKAMCIFLEESMNPNHCAFVQYVCDSKAEGFNLLQSFLERGVAGIQGSVYTGSGCFHTRRVMYGLYPDDVEDNGSLSSVATRKLSAEKTLAEMFGISKELVKSAARALQRKANPQNNFTNSIEAATEVGNIHYEYQTSWGKTIGWLYDSILEDVNTCIAIHSRGWTSSLISSDPPSFKGCMPPIGPEAMLQKQRFSTGALEIFFNKQSPLIGMFQQKIRLRQWLVYLSITMSSLGSLPMLFYCLLPAYCLLHDSTLFPKGLWLGINLTFVGMHCIYTLWKFMRPGLSVDFWYPSFCGSLFSIFDITLKLLGISKTVFVVTKKTVPATKLGSKDGPPQRGDDSQVDDTLYLLPATFILLVNVAALADYLVGQQLWSHSDQRGGSGLAEASGCTFVAMLFLPVLKGRVLAAPKARDRRFKPLSLSLSLSLSLLHSMAPSAQSPLLTSEGDEKYANVKWEELGFALTPTDYMYVAKCKQGESFSQGKVVPYGDISVSPCSPILNYGQGLFEGLKAYRTEDNRIRVFRPEQNALRMQNGADRLCMTPPSVEQFVEAVKQTVLANKKWIPPPGKGALYIRPLLIGSGAVLGVAPAPEFTFLIYTSPVGNYHKVSSGLNLKVDDKYHRAHSGGTGGVKSCTNYSPVVKSLLEAKSLGFSDVLFLDSATGRNIEEVSTCNIFILKGNIVSTPPTSGTILPGITRKSIIELARDLGYQVQECDVSVEELLEAEEVFCTGTAVVVKAVETVTFHDNKVKYRTGEEALSTKLYSMLTSIQIGLVEDTKGWMVEIDR
;
A
#
# COMPACT_ATOMS: atom_id res chain seq x y z
N MET A 1 12.52 41.53 29.16
CA MET A 1 12.56 41.31 27.71
C MET A 1 11.32 41.94 27.12
N ASN A 2 11.48 42.94 26.26
CA ASN A 2 10.39 43.44 25.43
C ASN A 2 9.94 42.33 24.45
N GLN A 3 8.73 42.42 23.91
CA GLN A 3 8.21 41.43 22.92
C GLN A 3 9.16 41.26 21.72
N ASN A 4 9.81 42.34 21.29
CA ASN A 4 10.86 42.31 20.27
C ASN A 4 12.07 41.43 20.68
N ASP A 5 12.48 41.40 21.95
CA ASP A 5 13.64 40.61 22.39
C ASP A 5 13.38 39.11 22.25
N ILE A 6 12.11 38.67 22.39
CA ILE A 6 11.73 37.25 22.30
C ILE A 6 11.81 36.77 20.85
N ALA A 7 11.28 37.55 19.89
CA ALA A 7 11.32 37.19 18.48
C ALA A 7 12.74 37.08 17.94
N TRP A 8 13.63 38.00 18.34
CA TRP A 8 15.03 38.01 17.92
C TRP A 8 15.84 36.87 18.53
N VAL A 9 15.61 36.54 19.81
CA VAL A 9 16.23 35.38 20.45
C VAL A 9 15.79 34.08 19.76
N MET A 10 14.50 33.92 19.45
CA MET A 10 13.99 32.75 18.74
C MET A 10 14.55 32.65 17.32
N ALA A 11 14.61 33.75 16.56
CA ALA A 11 15.24 33.80 15.25
C ALA A 11 16.70 33.37 15.31
N PHE A 12 17.48 33.94 16.24
CA PHE A 12 18.88 33.64 16.43
C PHE A 12 19.12 32.16 16.75
N LEU A 13 18.31 31.57 17.62
CA LEU A 13 18.40 30.14 17.95
C LEU A 13 18.10 29.24 16.75
N CYS A 14 17.05 29.56 15.98
CA CYS A 14 16.70 28.79 14.77
C CYS A 14 17.81 28.88 13.71
N GLU A 15 18.30 30.09 13.42
CA GLU A 15 19.37 30.32 12.44
C GLU A 15 20.68 29.67 12.86
N SER A 16 20.99 29.66 14.15
CA SER A 16 22.16 28.96 14.69
C SER A 16 22.06 27.45 14.45
N CYS A 17 20.87 26.86 14.68
CA CYS A 17 20.60 25.46 14.40
C CYS A 17 20.72 25.15 12.89
N PHE A 18 20.12 25.98 12.02
CA PHE A 18 20.22 25.77 10.57
C PHE A 18 21.65 25.91 10.06
N SER A 19 22.39 26.90 10.56
CA SER A 19 23.80 27.10 10.23
C SER A 19 24.64 25.90 10.65
N PHE A 20 24.41 25.36 11.84
CA PHE A 20 25.07 24.14 12.31
C PHE A 20 24.75 22.94 11.40
N MET A 21 23.49 22.69 11.08
CA MET A 21 23.08 21.61 10.18
C MET A 21 23.67 21.77 8.78
N TRP A 22 23.70 22.99 8.25
CA TRP A 22 24.30 23.30 6.95
C TRP A 22 25.81 23.03 6.94
N LEU A 23 26.53 23.38 8.01
CA LEU A 23 27.96 23.09 8.18
C LEU A 23 28.21 21.58 8.21
N LEU A 24 27.37 20.80 8.90
CA LEU A 24 27.45 19.35 8.91
C LEU A 24 27.29 18.77 7.50
N VAL A 25 26.20 19.10 6.80
CA VAL A 25 25.92 18.60 5.43
C VAL A 25 27.03 19.00 4.45
N THR A 26 27.55 20.22 4.56
CA THR A 26 28.65 20.69 3.71
C THR A 26 29.91 19.84 3.92
N ASN A 27 30.25 19.51 5.17
CA ASN A 27 31.37 18.62 5.50
C ASN A 27 31.21 17.21 4.91
N VAL A 28 29.98 16.69 4.89
CA VAL A 28 29.66 15.39 4.29
C VAL A 28 29.95 15.39 2.79
N THR A 29 29.56 16.45 2.08
CA THR A 29 29.61 16.48 0.60
C THR A 29 30.96 16.89 0.00
N TRP A 30 31.96 17.19 0.82
CA TRP A 30 33.22 17.77 0.36
C TRP A 30 34.07 16.79 -0.48
N SER A 31 34.04 15.48 -0.19
CA SER A 31 34.95 14.51 -0.81
C SER A 31 34.18 13.39 -1.53
N PRO A 32 33.50 13.69 -2.65
CA PRO A 32 32.78 12.66 -3.38
C PRO A 32 33.75 11.60 -3.93
N ALA A 33 33.43 10.33 -3.67
CA ALA A 33 34.15 9.18 -4.22
C ALA A 33 33.17 8.10 -4.69
N GLU A 34 33.59 7.30 -5.65
CA GLU A 34 32.82 6.22 -6.24
C GLU A 34 33.77 5.11 -6.70
N HIS A 35 33.39 3.85 -6.49
CA HIS A 35 34.16 2.70 -6.96
C HIS A 35 33.55 2.17 -8.25
N LYS A 36 34.38 2.01 -9.28
CA LYS A 36 33.99 1.44 -10.57
C LYS A 36 34.56 0.03 -10.69
N PRO A 37 33.73 -1.01 -10.52
CA PRO A 37 34.17 -2.39 -10.64
C PRO A 37 34.34 -2.81 -12.11
N TYR A 38 35.38 -3.60 -12.38
CA TYR A 38 35.67 -4.18 -13.71
C TYR A 38 35.63 -5.72 -13.61
N PRO A 39 34.44 -6.35 -13.76
CA PRO A 39 34.27 -7.78 -13.53
C PRO A 39 35.02 -8.67 -14.54
N ASP A 40 35.34 -8.17 -15.73
CA ASP A 40 36.10 -8.93 -16.75
C ASP A 40 37.52 -9.28 -16.27
N ARG A 41 38.14 -8.39 -15.50
CA ARG A 41 39.49 -8.58 -14.93
C ARG A 41 39.50 -9.45 -13.68
N LEU A 42 38.33 -9.78 -13.13
CA LEU A 42 38.22 -10.61 -11.93
C LEU A 42 38.57 -12.06 -12.26
N ASP A 43 38.07 -12.58 -13.39
CA ASP A 43 38.30 -13.96 -13.82
C ASP A 43 39.78 -14.22 -14.19
N GLU A 44 40.47 -13.18 -14.67
CA GLU A 44 41.92 -13.24 -14.94
C GLU A 44 42.75 -13.34 -13.65
N ARG A 45 42.27 -12.76 -12.54
CA ARG A 45 43.00 -12.67 -11.27
C ARG A 45 42.64 -13.77 -10.27
N VAL A 46 41.37 -14.18 -10.22
CA VAL A 46 40.85 -15.08 -9.19
C VAL A 46 40.26 -16.32 -9.85
N HIS A 47 40.99 -17.43 -9.76
CA HIS A 47 40.56 -18.70 -10.35
C HIS A 47 39.47 -19.43 -9.53
N ASP A 48 39.43 -19.24 -8.21
CA ASP A 48 38.39 -19.81 -7.34
C ASP A 48 37.68 -18.71 -6.56
N LEU A 49 36.43 -18.45 -6.96
CA LEU A 49 35.59 -17.44 -6.33
C LEU A 49 35.11 -17.89 -4.93
N PRO A 50 35.01 -16.97 -3.95
CA PRO A 50 34.53 -17.29 -2.61
C PRO A 50 33.03 -17.64 -2.62
N SER A 51 32.57 -18.41 -1.64
CA SER A 51 31.14 -18.63 -1.46
C SER A 51 30.43 -17.37 -0.94
N LEU A 52 29.14 -17.28 -1.22
CA LEU A 52 28.28 -16.17 -0.82
C LEU A 52 26.86 -16.67 -0.51
N ASP A 53 26.34 -16.24 0.64
CA ASP A 53 24.95 -16.49 1.03
C ASP A 53 24.08 -15.28 0.66
N MET A 54 22.91 -15.49 0.06
CA MET A 54 21.95 -14.45 -0.28
C MET A 54 20.74 -14.56 0.63
N PHE A 55 20.42 -13.49 1.34
CA PHE A 55 19.36 -13.42 2.34
C PHE A 55 18.19 -12.58 1.83
N VAL A 56 17.00 -13.16 1.87
CA VAL A 56 15.74 -12.48 1.57
C VAL A 56 14.88 -12.54 2.82
N SER A 57 14.47 -11.40 3.37
CA SER A 57 13.54 -11.35 4.51
C SER A 57 12.16 -10.90 4.07
N THR A 58 11.12 -11.60 4.53
CA THR A 58 9.72 -11.19 4.40
C THR A 58 9.01 -11.29 5.74
N ALA A 59 8.06 -10.38 6.00
CA ALA A 59 7.44 -10.22 7.32
C ALA A 59 5.97 -10.63 7.37
N ASP A 60 5.21 -10.41 6.29
CA ASP A 60 3.77 -10.59 6.28
C ASP A 60 3.28 -10.90 4.85
N PRO A 61 2.64 -12.05 4.59
CA PRO A 61 2.26 -12.46 3.24
C PRO A 61 1.11 -11.64 2.64
N VAL A 62 0.37 -10.85 3.44
CA VAL A 62 -0.73 -10.00 2.97
C VAL A 62 -0.18 -8.63 2.54
N ARG A 63 0.72 -8.05 3.36
CA ARG A 63 1.40 -6.78 3.07
C ARG A 63 2.54 -6.94 2.08
N GLU A 64 3.13 -8.12 2.00
CA GLU A 64 4.21 -8.51 1.11
C GLU A 64 3.79 -9.77 0.32
N PRO A 65 2.98 -9.62 -0.75
CA PRO A 65 2.46 -10.76 -1.49
C PRO A 65 3.55 -11.75 -1.93
N PRO A 66 3.34 -13.07 -1.82
CA PRO A 66 4.34 -14.09 -2.11
C PRO A 66 4.97 -13.97 -3.51
N ILE A 67 4.22 -13.51 -4.51
CA ILE A 67 4.72 -13.29 -5.87
C ILE A 67 5.87 -12.25 -5.93
N ILE A 68 5.90 -11.28 -5.02
CA ILE A 68 7.00 -10.31 -4.93
C ILE A 68 8.26 -11.03 -4.43
N VAL A 69 8.14 -11.83 -3.37
CA VAL A 69 9.24 -12.65 -2.81
C VAL A 69 9.79 -13.60 -3.87
N VAL A 70 8.89 -14.29 -4.60
CA VAL A 70 9.24 -15.20 -5.70
C VAL A 70 10.08 -14.50 -6.78
N ASN A 71 9.67 -13.32 -7.22
CA ASN A 71 10.39 -12.58 -8.25
C ASN A 71 11.78 -12.13 -7.80
N THR A 72 11.91 -11.71 -6.54
CA THR A 72 13.19 -11.39 -5.91
C THR A 72 14.11 -12.61 -5.89
N VAL A 73 13.63 -13.75 -5.38
CA VAL A 73 14.38 -15.01 -5.32
C VAL A 73 14.81 -15.46 -6.71
N LEU A 74 13.90 -15.47 -7.69
CA LEU A 74 14.22 -15.85 -9.08
C LEU A 74 15.29 -14.95 -9.70
N SER A 75 15.29 -13.66 -9.38
CA SER A 75 16.31 -12.73 -9.87
C SER A 75 17.70 -13.03 -9.28
N LEU A 76 17.74 -13.41 -7.99
CA LEU A 76 18.98 -13.74 -7.29
C LEU A 76 19.56 -15.09 -7.72
N LEU A 77 18.72 -16.09 -7.91
CA LEU A 77 19.16 -17.42 -8.35
C LEU A 77 19.78 -17.40 -9.77
N ALA A 78 19.48 -16.37 -10.56
CA ALA A 78 19.91 -16.23 -11.96
C ALA A 78 21.11 -15.27 -12.17
N VAL A 79 21.77 -14.79 -11.11
CA VAL A 79 22.97 -13.93 -11.24
C VAL A 79 24.17 -14.69 -11.81
N ASN A 80 25.11 -13.96 -12.41
CA ASN A 80 26.34 -14.51 -12.99
C ASN A 80 27.35 -14.85 -11.89
N TYR A 81 27.18 -16.02 -11.27
CA TYR A 81 28.14 -16.57 -10.33
C TYR A 81 28.08 -18.11 -10.36
N PRO A 82 29.16 -18.82 -9.96
CA PRO A 82 29.13 -20.28 -9.88
C PRO A 82 28.01 -20.76 -8.93
N PRO A 83 27.07 -21.62 -9.40
CA PRO A 83 25.93 -22.05 -8.59
C PRO A 83 26.30 -22.77 -7.29
N ASN A 84 27.43 -23.50 -7.30
CA ASN A 84 27.99 -24.18 -6.14
C ASN A 84 28.63 -23.24 -5.10
N LYS A 85 28.78 -21.95 -5.43
CA LYS A 85 29.31 -20.92 -4.53
C LYS A 85 28.21 -20.03 -3.98
N LEU A 86 27.00 -20.10 -4.52
CA LEU A 86 25.85 -19.36 -4.01
C LEU A 86 24.99 -20.26 -3.11
N ALA A 87 24.29 -19.65 -2.16
CA ALA A 87 23.13 -20.27 -1.51
C ALA A 87 22.11 -19.18 -1.19
N CYS A 88 20.82 -19.46 -1.40
CA CYS A 88 19.75 -18.51 -1.13
C CYS A 88 18.94 -18.96 0.10
N TYR A 89 18.73 -18.05 1.04
CA TYR A 89 17.95 -18.26 2.24
C TYR A 89 16.82 -17.24 2.29
N VAL A 90 15.59 -17.73 2.47
CA VAL A 90 14.41 -16.88 2.68
C VAL A 90 13.97 -17.03 4.13
N SER A 91 14.01 -15.93 4.88
CA SER A 91 13.44 -15.85 6.22
C SER A 91 12.03 -15.28 6.13
N ASP A 92 11.05 -16.06 6.57
CA ASP A 92 9.65 -15.68 6.61
C ASP A 92 9.21 -15.50 8.06
N ASP A 93 9.14 -14.24 8.48
CA ASP A 93 8.71 -13.85 9.81
C ASP A 93 7.19 -14.02 10.00
N GLY A 94 6.41 -14.17 8.92
CA GLY A 94 4.97 -14.42 8.97
C GLY A 94 4.62 -15.90 9.14
N CYS A 95 5.58 -16.82 9.03
CA CYS A 95 5.38 -18.27 9.03
C CYS A 95 4.28 -18.69 8.04
N SER A 96 4.33 -18.12 6.83
CA SER A 96 3.29 -18.27 5.83
C SER A 96 3.50 -19.56 5.03
N PRO A 97 2.59 -20.53 5.14
CA PRO A 97 2.72 -21.75 4.36
C PRO A 97 2.46 -21.48 2.86
N LEU A 98 1.72 -20.40 2.52
CA LEU A 98 1.58 -19.88 1.16
C LEU A 98 2.92 -19.36 0.59
N THR A 99 3.72 -18.66 1.41
CA THR A 99 5.05 -18.22 1.00
C THR A 99 5.92 -19.44 0.71
N TYR A 100 5.94 -20.43 1.61
CA TYR A 100 6.70 -21.67 1.39
C TYR A 100 6.28 -22.42 0.11
N PHE A 101 4.97 -22.60 -0.12
CA PHE A 101 4.44 -23.20 -1.35
C PHE A 101 4.88 -22.43 -2.61
N SER A 102 4.75 -21.10 -2.58
CA SER A 102 5.13 -20.23 -3.70
C SER A 102 6.63 -20.37 -4.03
N LEU A 103 7.47 -20.54 -3.00
CA LEU A 103 8.90 -20.79 -3.17
C LEU A 103 9.20 -22.18 -3.75
N LYS A 104 8.45 -23.22 -3.37
CA LYS A 104 8.56 -24.56 -4.00
C LYS A 104 8.21 -24.50 -5.49
N GLU A 105 7.14 -23.80 -5.87
CA GLU A 105 6.79 -23.60 -7.28
C GLU A 105 7.81 -22.72 -8.01
N ALA A 106 8.32 -21.67 -7.37
CA ALA A 106 9.37 -20.83 -7.92
C ALA A 106 10.64 -21.62 -8.22
N PHE A 107 11.02 -22.56 -7.36
CA PHE A 107 12.16 -23.44 -7.60
C PHE A 107 11.98 -24.31 -8.86
N LYS A 108 10.77 -24.84 -9.11
CA LYS A 108 10.48 -25.59 -10.34
C LYS A 108 10.71 -24.72 -11.59
N PHE A 109 10.28 -23.46 -11.54
CA PHE A 109 10.53 -22.49 -12.61
C PHE A 109 12.00 -22.07 -12.70
N ALA A 110 12.71 -21.94 -11.57
CA ALA A 110 14.13 -21.58 -11.56
C ALA A 110 15.00 -22.55 -12.37
N LYS A 111 14.65 -23.85 -12.40
CA LYS A 111 15.36 -24.88 -13.18
C LYS A 111 15.36 -24.62 -14.69
N ILE A 112 14.37 -23.90 -15.21
CA ILE A 112 14.29 -23.53 -16.62
C ILE A 112 14.71 -22.07 -16.85
N TRP A 113 14.41 -21.19 -15.89
CA TRP A 113 14.75 -19.77 -15.95
C TRP A 113 16.26 -19.50 -15.89
N VAL A 114 16.98 -20.16 -14.97
CA VAL A 114 18.43 -19.95 -14.79
C VAL A 114 19.22 -20.34 -16.05
N PRO A 115 19.02 -21.53 -16.65
CA PRO A 115 19.67 -21.88 -17.92
C PRO A 115 19.29 -20.94 -19.06
N PHE A 116 18.03 -20.54 -19.18
CA PHE A 116 17.58 -19.57 -20.20
C PHE A 116 18.30 -18.22 -20.05
N CYS A 117 18.39 -17.72 -18.81
CA CYS A 117 19.08 -16.50 -18.45
C CYS A 117 20.56 -16.50 -18.86
N LYS A 118 21.24 -17.64 -18.70
CA LYS A 118 22.64 -17.81 -19.08
C LYS A 118 22.81 -18.00 -20.59
N LYS A 119 22.00 -18.86 -21.21
CA LYS A 119 22.01 -19.15 -22.66
C LYS A 119 21.89 -17.87 -23.50
N TYR A 120 21.00 -16.97 -23.10
CA TYR A 120 20.70 -15.75 -23.85
C TYR A 120 21.26 -14.46 -23.23
N ASN A 121 22.15 -14.58 -22.23
CA ASN A 121 22.76 -13.46 -21.52
C ASN A 121 21.76 -12.36 -21.11
N VAL A 122 20.66 -12.78 -20.47
CA VAL A 122 19.57 -11.88 -20.07
C VAL A 122 20.06 -10.87 -19.03
N GLY A 123 20.08 -9.58 -19.36
CA GLY A 123 20.56 -8.55 -18.42
C GLY A 123 19.71 -8.43 -17.15
N VAL A 124 18.39 -8.27 -17.29
CA VAL A 124 17.46 -8.12 -16.17
C VAL A 124 17.01 -9.49 -15.68
N ARG A 125 17.45 -9.89 -14.48
CA ARG A 125 17.21 -11.25 -13.95
C ARG A 125 15.81 -11.49 -13.40
N ALA A 126 15.05 -10.43 -13.13
CA ALA A 126 13.67 -10.53 -12.67
C ALA A 126 12.71 -10.84 -13.85
N PRO A 127 12.03 -12.01 -13.86
CA PRO A 127 11.20 -12.42 -15.00
C PRO A 127 10.08 -11.44 -15.31
N PHE A 128 9.36 -10.97 -14.28
CA PHE A 128 8.27 -10.01 -14.44
C PHE A 128 8.71 -8.74 -15.18
N LYS A 129 9.93 -8.26 -14.93
CA LYS A 129 10.46 -7.05 -15.54
C LYS A 129 11.00 -7.32 -16.94
N TYR A 130 11.63 -8.47 -17.13
CA TYR A 130 12.10 -8.94 -18.43
C TYR A 130 10.96 -9.05 -19.44
N PHE A 131 9.88 -9.74 -19.09
CA PHE A 131 8.73 -9.96 -19.98
C PHE A 131 7.83 -8.74 -20.20
N LEU A 132 7.97 -7.67 -19.39
CA LEU A 132 7.30 -6.39 -19.61
C LEU A 132 7.95 -5.55 -20.73
N SER A 133 9.21 -5.83 -21.08
CA SER A 133 9.92 -5.08 -22.10
C SER A 133 9.61 -5.65 -23.50
N PRO A 134 9.33 -4.80 -24.51
CA PRO A 134 9.05 -5.29 -25.87
C PRO A 134 10.28 -6.01 -26.43
N VAL A 135 10.08 -7.19 -27.00
CA VAL A 135 11.14 -7.96 -27.66
C VAL A 135 11.56 -7.21 -28.92
N VAL A 136 12.82 -6.78 -28.99
CA VAL A 136 13.43 -6.37 -30.25
C VAL A 136 13.56 -7.65 -31.08
N SER A 137 12.92 -7.70 -32.25
CA SER A 137 12.87 -8.89 -33.10
C SER A 137 14.27 -9.41 -33.40
N SER A 138 14.69 -10.48 -32.73
CA SER A 138 15.85 -11.26 -33.12
C SER A 138 15.45 -12.16 -34.30
N GLU A 139 16.30 -12.26 -35.32
CA GLU A 139 16.09 -13.12 -36.49
C GLU A 139 16.18 -14.63 -36.17
N ASP A 140 16.49 -15.00 -34.93
CA ASP A 140 16.66 -16.38 -34.47
C ASP A 140 15.32 -17.02 -34.02
N SER A 141 14.89 -18.05 -34.75
CA SER A 141 13.66 -18.79 -34.49
C SER A 141 13.73 -19.65 -33.22
N GLU A 142 14.92 -20.08 -32.80
CA GLU A 142 15.12 -20.85 -31.58
C GLU A 142 14.86 -19.97 -30.35
N PHE A 143 15.45 -18.77 -30.32
CA PHE A 143 15.21 -17.80 -29.24
C PHE A 143 13.73 -17.42 -29.12
N SER A 144 13.04 -17.19 -30.24
CA SER A 144 11.61 -16.83 -30.20
C SER A 144 10.75 -17.94 -29.59
N ASN A 145 11.05 -19.21 -29.90
CA ASN A 145 10.34 -20.34 -29.32
C ASN A 145 10.65 -20.50 -27.83
N ASP A 146 11.92 -20.44 -27.44
CA ASP A 146 12.35 -20.53 -26.04
C ASP A 146 11.78 -19.37 -25.22
N TRP A 147 11.76 -18.15 -25.76
CA TRP A 147 11.20 -16.96 -25.10
C TRP A 147 9.70 -17.10 -24.85
N ASN A 148 8.93 -17.54 -25.85
CA ASN A 148 7.49 -17.76 -25.71
C ASN A 148 7.18 -18.88 -24.72
N MET A 149 7.99 -19.94 -24.71
CA MET A 149 7.89 -21.00 -23.71
C MET A 149 8.15 -20.46 -22.30
N MET A 150 9.25 -19.73 -22.09
CA MET A 150 9.58 -19.17 -20.78
C MET A 150 8.52 -18.18 -20.28
N LYS A 151 7.99 -17.35 -21.17
CA LYS A 151 6.90 -16.42 -20.81
C LYS A 151 5.67 -17.17 -20.33
N ARG A 152 5.23 -18.21 -21.05
CA ARG A 152 4.08 -19.03 -20.66
C ARG A 152 4.29 -19.74 -19.32
N GLU A 153 5.48 -20.29 -19.09
CA GLU A 153 5.80 -20.94 -17.81
C GLU A 153 5.84 -19.94 -16.65
N TYR A 154 6.31 -18.71 -16.87
CA TYR A 154 6.26 -17.65 -15.86
C TYR A 154 4.83 -17.18 -15.57
N GLU A 155 3.99 -17.05 -16.59
CA GLU A 155 2.56 -16.73 -16.44
C GLU A 155 1.83 -17.84 -15.68
N ASN A 156 2.14 -19.11 -15.96
CA ASN A 156 1.62 -20.27 -15.23
C ASN A 156 2.05 -20.26 -13.75
N LEU A 157 3.33 -20.00 -13.46
CA LEU A 157 3.81 -19.81 -12.08
C LEU A 157 3.04 -18.68 -11.37
N SER A 158 2.89 -17.53 -12.03
CA SER A 158 2.21 -16.38 -11.45
C SER A 158 0.74 -16.71 -11.13
N GLN A 159 0.04 -17.36 -12.07
CA GLN A 159 -1.34 -17.80 -11.88
C GLN A 159 -1.47 -18.81 -10.73
N LYS A 160 -0.58 -19.80 -10.63
CA LYS A 160 -0.58 -20.77 -9.52
C LYS A 160 -0.40 -20.11 -8.16
N VAL A 161 0.49 -19.13 -8.06
CA VAL A 161 0.71 -18.37 -6.81
C VAL A 161 -0.53 -17.53 -6.47
N GLU A 162 -1.16 -16.90 -7.47
CA GLU A 162 -2.39 -16.14 -7.29
C GLU A 162 -3.58 -17.04 -6.90
N ASP A 163 -3.77 -18.18 -7.56
CA ASP A 163 -4.82 -19.16 -7.27
C ASP A 163 -4.66 -19.73 -5.85
N ALA A 164 -3.43 -20.06 -5.44
CA ALA A 164 -3.13 -20.53 -4.09
C ALA A 164 -3.39 -19.48 -3.01
N THR A 165 -3.43 -18.19 -3.36
CA THR A 165 -3.82 -17.10 -2.44
C THR A 165 -5.33 -17.08 -2.20
N GLY A 166 -6.13 -17.66 -3.09
CA GLY A 166 -7.60 -17.69 -3.02
C GLY A 166 -8.20 -19.00 -2.49
N ASP A 167 -7.43 -20.08 -2.37
CA ASP A 167 -7.90 -21.42 -2.02
C ASP A 167 -6.90 -22.14 -1.09
N SER A 168 -7.38 -22.82 -0.04
CA SER A 168 -6.55 -23.38 1.05
C SER A 168 -6.50 -24.91 1.07
N HIS A 169 -7.17 -25.60 0.14
CA HIS A 169 -7.29 -27.06 0.16
C HIS A 169 -5.99 -27.83 -0.13
N TRP A 170 -4.90 -27.17 -0.52
CA TRP A 170 -3.64 -27.80 -0.92
C TRP A 170 -2.69 -28.11 0.26
N PHE A 171 -3.02 -27.69 1.50
CA PHE A 171 -2.23 -27.99 2.69
C PHE A 171 -2.24 -29.46 3.13
N ASP A 172 -3.29 -30.22 2.79
CA ASP A 172 -3.52 -31.58 3.30
C ASP A 172 -2.87 -32.69 2.44
N ALA A 173 -2.17 -32.34 1.34
CA ALA A 173 -1.72 -33.30 0.34
C ALA A 173 -0.22 -33.67 0.41
N ASP A 174 0.59 -32.95 1.19
CA ASP A 174 2.06 -33.08 1.17
C ASP A 174 2.64 -33.01 2.59
N ASP A 175 3.32 -34.09 3.00
CA ASP A 175 3.97 -34.25 4.32
C ASP A 175 4.92 -33.08 4.67
N ASP A 176 5.43 -32.36 3.67
CA ASP A 176 6.27 -31.17 3.86
C ASP A 176 5.58 -30.04 4.64
N PHE A 177 4.24 -29.99 4.63
CA PHE A 177 3.45 -28.92 5.26
C PHE A 177 3.01 -29.22 6.69
N GLU A 178 3.30 -30.41 7.22
CA GLU A 178 2.96 -30.79 8.61
C GLU A 178 3.47 -29.77 9.63
N ALA A 179 4.68 -29.24 9.42
CA ALA A 179 5.32 -28.23 10.27
C ALA A 179 4.54 -26.90 10.37
N PHE A 180 3.62 -26.65 9.43
CA PHE A 180 2.77 -25.45 9.42
C PHE A 180 1.37 -25.70 10.00
N SER A 181 1.02 -26.97 10.28
CA SER A 181 -0.26 -27.30 10.91
C SER A 181 -0.36 -26.64 12.30
N ASN A 182 -1.50 -26.00 12.58
CA ASN A 182 -1.75 -25.27 13.83
C ASN A 182 -0.78 -24.11 14.15
N THR A 183 -0.02 -23.60 13.18
CA THR A 183 0.85 -22.44 13.38
C THR A 183 0.10 -21.11 13.27
N LYS A 184 0.55 -20.09 14.00
CA LYS A 184 0.10 -18.70 13.85
C LYS A 184 1.31 -17.80 13.64
N PRO A 185 1.20 -16.66 12.93
CA PRO A 185 2.34 -15.75 12.69
C PRO A 185 3.05 -15.24 13.95
N THR A 186 2.38 -15.28 15.10
CA THR A 186 2.91 -14.85 16.40
C THR A 186 3.20 -15.99 17.37
N ASP A 187 2.87 -17.23 16.99
CA ASP A 187 2.94 -18.42 17.84
C ASP A 187 3.21 -19.68 17.00
N HIS A 188 4.48 -20.05 16.88
CA HIS A 188 4.93 -21.22 16.13
C HIS A 188 6.37 -21.59 16.49
N SER A 189 6.71 -22.88 16.33
CA SER A 189 8.09 -23.38 16.48
C SER A 189 9.00 -22.90 15.35
N THR A 190 10.31 -23.03 15.54
CA THR A 190 11.28 -22.82 14.44
C THR A 190 11.01 -23.81 13.31
N ILE A 191 10.99 -23.33 12.07
CA ILE A 191 10.84 -24.14 10.86
C ILE A 191 12.08 -23.91 9.99
N VAL A 192 12.75 -24.99 9.61
CA VAL A 192 13.87 -24.97 8.66
C VAL A 192 13.59 -26.02 7.59
N LYS A 193 13.44 -25.59 6.34
CA LYS A 193 13.13 -26.46 5.19
C LYS A 193 14.12 -26.21 4.06
N VAL A 194 14.83 -27.25 3.64
CA VAL A 194 15.72 -27.20 2.47
C VAL A 194 14.88 -27.53 1.24
N ILE A 195 14.52 -26.52 0.45
CA ILE A 195 13.71 -26.69 -0.77
C ILE A 195 14.54 -27.39 -1.85
N TRP A 196 15.81 -27.01 -1.96
CA TRP A 196 16.75 -27.63 -2.88
C TRP A 196 18.16 -27.64 -2.32
N GLU A 197 18.80 -28.80 -2.43
CA GLU A 197 20.23 -28.99 -2.19
C GLU A 197 20.87 -29.40 -3.50
N ASN A 198 21.86 -28.63 -3.96
CA ASN A 198 22.61 -29.00 -5.14
C ASN A 198 23.61 -30.12 -4.79
N LYS A 199 23.29 -31.36 -5.19
CA LYS A 199 24.16 -32.55 -5.05
C LYS A 199 25.02 -32.81 -6.29
N GLY A 200 24.93 -31.94 -7.30
CA GLY A 200 25.70 -32.01 -8.53
C GLY A 200 27.20 -31.81 -8.29
N GLY A 201 28.02 -32.50 -9.08
CA GLY A 201 29.46 -32.30 -9.07
C GLY A 201 29.86 -30.90 -9.54
N VAL A 202 31.04 -30.44 -9.14
CA VAL A 202 31.59 -29.13 -9.49
C VAL A 202 31.54 -28.90 -11.02
N GLY A 203 30.88 -27.82 -11.46
CA GLY A 203 31.06 -27.28 -12.82
C GLY A 203 29.86 -27.30 -13.76
N ASN A 204 28.67 -27.76 -13.34
CA ASN A 204 27.48 -27.66 -14.19
C ASN A 204 26.83 -26.26 -14.05
N GLU A 205 27.11 -25.38 -15.01
CA GLU A 205 26.56 -24.03 -15.03
C GLU A 205 25.03 -23.96 -15.17
N GLN A 206 24.37 -25.07 -15.51
CA GLN A 206 22.90 -25.15 -15.62
C GLN A 206 22.22 -25.43 -14.27
N GLU A 207 22.97 -25.66 -13.20
CA GLU A 207 22.41 -25.94 -11.88
C GLU A 207 21.92 -24.69 -11.14
N VAL A 208 20.89 -24.87 -10.33
CA VAL A 208 20.31 -23.84 -9.46
C VAL A 208 21.02 -23.90 -8.10
N PRO A 209 21.40 -22.74 -7.51
CA PRO A 209 21.98 -22.68 -6.17
C PRO A 209 21.08 -23.35 -5.11
N PRO A 210 21.66 -23.91 -4.02
CA PRO A 210 20.90 -24.33 -2.85
C PRO A 210 19.92 -23.27 -2.37
N PHE A 211 18.74 -23.72 -1.97
CA PHE A 211 17.62 -22.86 -1.62
C PHE A 211 16.91 -23.34 -0.35
N VAL A 212 16.89 -22.48 0.67
CA VAL A 212 16.43 -22.81 2.03
C VAL A 212 15.38 -21.82 2.49
N TYR A 213 14.27 -22.33 3.00
CA TYR A 213 13.24 -21.57 3.70
C TYR A 213 13.43 -21.71 5.21
N ILE A 214 13.37 -20.60 5.93
CA ILE A 214 13.43 -20.59 7.39
C ILE A 214 12.35 -19.68 7.99
N SER A 215 11.86 -20.05 9.16
CA SER A 215 11.01 -19.23 10.00
C SER A 215 11.45 -19.43 11.45
N ARG A 216 11.80 -18.34 12.14
CA ARG A 216 12.28 -18.39 13.54
C ARG A 216 11.12 -18.64 14.50
N GLU A 217 11.38 -19.28 15.63
CA GLU A 217 10.34 -19.46 16.65
C GLU A 217 9.77 -18.11 17.12
N LYS A 218 8.44 -18.05 17.25
CA LYS A 218 7.73 -16.91 17.83
C LYS A 218 6.75 -17.37 18.89
N GLN A 219 6.64 -16.60 19.95
CA GLN A 219 5.64 -16.78 21.00
C GLN A 219 5.05 -15.41 21.41
N PRO A 220 3.77 -15.34 21.81
CA PRO A 220 3.09 -14.07 22.13
C PRO A 220 3.68 -13.32 23.34
N SER A 221 4.29 -14.04 24.29
CA SER A 221 4.87 -13.48 25.53
C SER A 221 6.27 -12.90 25.35
N TYR A 222 6.89 -13.07 24.18
CA TYR A 222 8.27 -12.66 23.91
C TYR A 222 8.35 -11.48 22.95
N VAL A 223 9.29 -10.57 23.21
CA VAL A 223 9.58 -9.43 22.34
C VAL A 223 10.51 -9.89 21.22
N HIS A 224 10.10 -9.65 19.97
CA HIS A 224 10.88 -9.98 18.78
C HIS A 224 11.49 -8.72 18.17
N HIS A 225 12.70 -8.84 17.64
CA HIS A 225 13.46 -7.71 17.09
C HIS A 225 13.28 -7.52 15.57
N TYR A 226 12.06 -7.66 15.07
CA TYR A 226 11.67 -7.44 13.65
C TYR A 226 12.72 -7.97 12.66
N LYS A 227 13.12 -7.17 11.66
CA LYS A 227 14.09 -7.57 10.63
C LYS A 227 15.48 -7.85 11.22
N ALA A 228 15.98 -7.09 12.19
CA ALA A 228 17.27 -7.34 12.82
C ALA A 228 17.38 -8.77 13.38
N GLY A 229 16.34 -9.25 14.06
CA GLY A 229 16.33 -10.61 14.60
C GLY A 229 16.16 -11.69 13.52
N ALA A 230 15.42 -11.42 12.44
CA ALA A 230 15.33 -12.31 11.29
C ALA A 230 16.70 -12.45 10.58
N MET A 231 17.41 -11.33 10.38
CA MET A 231 18.75 -11.30 9.81
C MET A 231 19.76 -12.03 10.70
N ASN A 232 19.70 -11.85 12.01
CA ASN A 232 20.57 -12.59 12.94
C ASN A 232 20.29 -14.11 12.90
N PHE A 233 19.02 -14.51 12.77
CA PHE A 233 18.67 -15.91 12.59
C PHE A 233 19.22 -16.47 11.27
N LEU A 234 19.09 -15.73 10.16
CA LEU A 234 19.69 -16.07 8.87
C LEU A 234 21.22 -16.27 8.97
N VAL A 235 21.92 -15.38 9.66
CA VAL A 235 23.37 -15.50 9.87
C VAL A 235 23.72 -16.78 10.63
N ARG A 236 22.96 -17.14 11.67
CA ARG A 236 23.19 -18.36 12.46
C ARG A 236 22.97 -19.62 11.63
N VAL A 237 21.83 -19.71 10.94
CA VAL A 237 21.48 -20.89 10.12
C VAL A 237 22.47 -21.06 8.97
N SER A 238 22.72 -20.00 8.20
CA SER A 238 23.71 -20.05 7.12
C SER A 238 25.13 -20.33 7.65
N GLY A 239 25.45 -19.87 8.85
CA GLY A 239 26.72 -20.17 9.52
C GLY A 239 26.91 -21.65 9.83
N LEU A 240 25.82 -22.41 10.04
CA LEU A 240 25.86 -23.87 10.22
C LEU A 240 25.93 -24.62 8.89
N MET A 241 25.14 -24.18 7.90
CA MET A 241 24.95 -24.89 6.63
C MET A 241 26.12 -24.64 5.65
N THR A 242 26.29 -23.39 5.19
CA THR A 242 27.26 -23.04 4.14
C THR A 242 28.50 -22.35 4.68
N ASN A 243 28.34 -21.58 5.76
CA ASN A 243 29.35 -20.77 6.41
C ASN A 243 30.10 -19.85 5.42
N ALA A 244 29.38 -19.24 4.47
CA ALA A 244 30.00 -18.43 3.43
C ALA A 244 30.66 -17.17 4.02
N PRO A 245 31.86 -16.77 3.55
CA PRO A 245 32.56 -15.60 4.06
C PRO A 245 31.83 -14.27 3.79
N TYR A 246 30.99 -14.22 2.75
CA TYR A 246 30.23 -13.05 2.36
C TYR A 246 28.72 -13.34 2.36
N MET A 247 27.93 -12.32 2.69
CA MET A 247 26.47 -12.42 2.78
C MET A 247 25.85 -11.22 2.08
N LEU A 248 24.94 -11.43 1.13
CA LEU A 248 24.13 -10.39 0.52
C LEU A 248 22.79 -10.30 1.27
N ASP A 249 22.39 -9.11 1.70
CA ASP A 249 21.04 -8.87 2.21
C ASP A 249 20.16 -8.14 1.18
N VAL A 250 18.93 -8.63 1.00
CA VAL A 250 17.92 -7.91 0.20
C VAL A 250 16.54 -7.98 0.86
N ASP A 251 15.77 -6.91 0.69
CA ASP A 251 14.34 -6.89 0.98
C ASP A 251 13.55 -7.77 -0.01
N CYS A 252 12.39 -8.24 0.42
CA CYS A 252 11.49 -9.04 -0.41
C CYS A 252 11.06 -8.35 -1.72
N ASP A 253 11.09 -7.01 -1.79
CA ASP A 253 10.72 -6.21 -2.95
C ASP A 253 11.89 -5.72 -3.81
N MET A 254 13.12 -6.16 -3.50
CA MET A 254 14.32 -5.81 -4.29
C MET A 254 14.76 -6.93 -5.22
N TYR A 255 14.98 -6.60 -6.49
CA TYR A 255 15.43 -7.57 -7.49
C TYR A 255 16.70 -7.11 -8.21
N ALA A 256 17.50 -8.09 -8.66
CA ALA A 256 18.71 -7.86 -9.43
C ALA A 256 18.37 -7.45 -10.88
N THR A 257 18.81 -6.26 -11.28
CA THR A 257 18.71 -5.74 -12.66
C THR A 257 20.00 -5.94 -13.45
N ASP A 258 21.09 -6.25 -12.75
CA ASP A 258 22.42 -6.42 -13.28
C ASP A 258 22.91 -7.83 -12.94
N ALA A 259 23.11 -8.63 -13.98
CA ALA A 259 23.57 -9.99 -13.87
C ALA A 259 24.90 -10.14 -13.10
N ASP A 260 25.79 -9.16 -13.20
CA ASP A 260 27.13 -9.20 -12.63
C ASP A 260 27.23 -8.50 -11.27
N ALA A 261 26.11 -8.17 -10.63
CA ALA A 261 26.08 -7.47 -9.34
C ALA A 261 26.97 -8.17 -8.29
N VAL A 262 26.88 -9.50 -8.17
CA VAL A 262 27.72 -10.25 -7.21
C VAL A 262 29.21 -10.15 -7.56
N ARG A 263 29.58 -10.32 -8.84
CA ARG A 263 30.97 -10.22 -9.31
C ARG A 263 31.56 -8.84 -9.07
N LYS A 264 30.77 -7.79 -9.30
CA LYS A 264 31.14 -6.39 -9.07
C LYS A 264 31.46 -6.12 -7.59
N ALA A 265 30.67 -6.68 -6.66
CA ALA A 265 31.00 -6.61 -5.23
C ALA A 265 32.30 -7.38 -4.90
N MET A 266 32.51 -8.55 -5.51
CA MET A 266 33.73 -9.33 -5.31
C MET A 266 34.99 -8.60 -5.81
N CYS A 267 34.91 -7.78 -6.85
CA CYS A 267 36.04 -6.93 -7.28
C CYS A 267 36.58 -6.04 -6.15
N ILE A 268 35.71 -5.59 -5.23
CA ILE A 268 36.09 -4.74 -4.10
C ILE A 268 36.65 -5.59 -2.95
N PHE A 269 36.00 -6.70 -2.62
CA PHE A 269 36.47 -7.58 -1.53
C PHE A 269 37.78 -8.30 -1.83
N LEU A 270 38.10 -8.52 -3.11
CA LEU A 270 39.28 -9.27 -3.58
C LEU A 270 40.36 -8.34 -4.19
N GLU A 271 40.30 -7.04 -3.90
CA GLU A 271 41.34 -6.10 -4.30
C GLU A 271 42.62 -6.33 -3.47
N GLU A 272 43.76 -6.60 -4.12
CA GLU A 272 45.04 -6.88 -3.43
C GLU A 272 45.83 -5.59 -3.08
N SER A 273 45.53 -4.47 -3.75
CA SER A 273 46.28 -3.20 -3.66
C SER A 273 45.82 -2.26 -2.55
N MET A 274 44.56 -2.38 -2.11
CA MET A 274 44.02 -1.72 -0.92
C MET A 274 43.99 -2.77 0.18
N ASN A 275 44.42 -2.46 1.42
CA ASN A 275 44.46 -3.40 2.54
C ASN A 275 43.33 -4.45 2.45
N PRO A 276 43.59 -5.69 1.96
CA PRO A 276 42.58 -6.58 1.38
C PRO A 276 41.53 -7.09 2.39
N ASN A 277 41.63 -6.63 3.63
CA ASN A 277 40.88 -7.10 4.78
C ASN A 277 40.25 -5.95 5.56
N HIS A 278 39.96 -4.79 4.95
CA HIS A 278 39.41 -3.63 5.67
C HIS A 278 37.97 -3.24 5.27
N CYS A 279 37.45 -3.75 4.16
CA CYS A 279 36.08 -3.49 3.74
C CYS A 279 35.11 -4.42 4.48
N ALA A 280 34.32 -3.86 5.40
CA ALA A 280 33.31 -4.62 6.13
C ALA A 280 32.09 -4.94 5.26
N PHE A 281 31.66 -3.99 4.43
CA PHE A 281 30.53 -4.17 3.55
C PHE A 281 30.58 -3.29 2.29
N VAL A 282 29.90 -3.73 1.24
CA VAL A 282 29.72 -3.02 -0.03
C VAL A 282 28.24 -2.72 -0.23
N GLN A 283 27.88 -1.44 -0.24
CA GLN A 283 26.51 -0.96 -0.45
C GLN A 283 26.29 -0.65 -1.94
N TYR A 284 25.15 -1.08 -2.48
CA TYR A 284 24.64 -0.59 -3.77
C TYR A 284 23.69 0.58 -3.57
N VAL A 285 23.74 1.55 -4.49
CA VAL A 285 22.68 2.56 -4.60
C VAL A 285 21.44 1.89 -5.21
N CYS A 286 20.43 1.63 -4.39
CA CYS A 286 19.18 0.99 -4.84
C CYS A 286 18.21 2.03 -5.43
N ASP A 287 17.63 1.74 -6.60
CA ASP A 287 16.63 2.61 -7.23
C ASP A 287 15.26 2.41 -6.58
N SER A 288 14.77 3.45 -5.91
CA SER A 288 13.41 3.54 -5.40
C SER A 288 12.56 4.39 -6.37
N LYS A 289 11.26 4.15 -6.61
CA LYS A 289 10.48 4.93 -7.62
C LYS A 289 10.36 6.45 -7.34
N ALA A 290 10.96 6.96 -6.27
CA ALA A 290 11.06 8.38 -5.96
C ALA A 290 12.29 9.01 -6.65
N GLU A 291 12.19 9.32 -7.94
CA GLU A 291 13.28 9.88 -8.77
C GLU A 291 14.02 11.08 -8.12
N GLY A 292 13.33 11.91 -7.33
CA GLY A 292 13.94 13.05 -6.62
C GLY A 292 14.74 12.69 -5.35
N PHE A 293 14.33 11.66 -4.59
CA PHE A 293 15.00 11.26 -3.35
C PHE A 293 16.32 10.53 -3.62
N ASN A 294 16.31 9.62 -4.59
CA ASN A 294 17.48 8.80 -4.94
C ASN A 294 18.67 9.64 -5.37
N LEU A 295 18.41 10.80 -6.00
CA LEU A 295 19.47 11.62 -6.55
C LEU A 295 20.16 12.48 -5.48
N LEU A 296 19.39 12.98 -4.50
CA LEU A 296 19.95 13.64 -3.32
C LEU A 296 20.70 12.62 -2.44
N GLN A 297 20.13 11.43 -2.26
CA GLN A 297 20.75 10.34 -1.52
C GLN A 297 22.06 9.90 -2.21
N SER A 298 22.06 9.65 -3.52
CA SER A 298 23.26 9.33 -4.31
C SER A 298 24.33 10.43 -4.23
N PHE A 299 23.94 11.70 -4.22
CA PHE A 299 24.89 12.80 -4.07
C PHE A 299 25.54 12.82 -2.68
N LEU A 300 24.74 12.64 -1.62
CA LEU A 300 25.23 12.56 -0.25
C LEU A 300 26.09 11.32 -0.03
N GLU A 301 25.64 10.15 -0.49
CA GLU A 301 26.32 8.87 -0.36
C GLU A 301 27.67 8.86 -1.06
N ARG A 302 27.81 9.49 -2.23
CA ARG A 302 29.12 9.68 -2.87
C ARG A 302 30.05 10.52 -2.00
N GLY A 303 29.55 11.59 -1.37
CA GLY A 303 30.31 12.39 -0.40
C GLY A 303 30.79 11.59 0.80
N VAL A 304 29.90 10.75 1.37
CA VAL A 304 30.19 9.88 2.51
C VAL A 304 31.20 8.78 2.14
N ALA A 305 31.05 8.19 0.95
CA ALA A 305 31.90 7.12 0.46
C ALA A 305 33.39 7.50 0.41
N GLY A 306 33.72 8.78 0.20
CA GLY A 306 35.10 9.27 0.20
C GLY A 306 35.72 9.52 1.59
N ILE A 307 34.98 9.26 2.67
CA ILE A 307 35.45 9.50 4.05
C ILE A 307 35.97 8.21 4.69
N GLN A 308 35.06 7.38 5.20
CA GLN A 308 35.36 6.05 5.77
C GLN A 308 34.62 4.94 5.02
N GLY A 309 33.66 5.32 4.16
CA GLY A 309 32.82 4.40 3.42
C GLY A 309 31.33 4.75 3.55
N SER A 310 30.52 4.17 2.68
CA SER A 310 29.06 4.38 2.64
C SER A 310 28.36 3.96 3.94
N VAL A 311 27.16 4.51 4.16
CA VAL A 311 26.25 4.05 5.21
C VAL A 311 25.47 2.84 4.70
N TYR A 312 25.26 1.84 5.56
CA TYR A 312 24.38 0.71 5.24
C TYR A 312 22.91 1.16 5.31
N THR A 313 22.17 0.90 4.23
CA THR A 313 20.78 1.38 4.04
C THR A 313 19.76 0.25 4.01
N GLY A 314 20.06 -0.87 4.67
CA GLY A 314 19.10 -1.93 4.96
C GLY A 314 18.86 -2.97 3.86
N SER A 315 19.36 -2.78 2.63
CA SER A 315 19.17 -3.75 1.54
C SER A 315 20.15 -3.49 0.39
N GLY A 316 20.44 -4.51 -0.41
CA GLY A 316 21.42 -4.45 -1.50
C GLY A 316 22.85 -4.30 -0.98
N CYS A 317 23.15 -4.87 0.19
CA CYS A 317 24.44 -4.75 0.84
C CYS A 317 25.12 -6.11 0.95
N PHE A 318 26.41 -6.13 0.65
CA PHE A 318 27.25 -7.32 0.82
C PHE A 318 28.07 -7.16 2.08
N HIS A 319 27.90 -8.05 3.05
CA HIS A 319 28.59 -8.01 4.34
C HIS A 319 29.65 -9.10 4.45
N THR A 320 30.75 -8.79 5.13
CA THR A 320 31.75 -9.77 5.56
C THR A 320 31.29 -10.47 6.83
N ARG A 321 31.14 -11.80 6.81
CA ARG A 321 30.66 -12.60 7.96
C ARG A 321 31.51 -12.40 9.22
N ARG A 322 32.83 -12.33 9.08
CA ARG A 322 33.76 -12.11 10.21
C ARG A 322 33.49 -10.79 10.94
N VAL A 323 33.13 -9.75 10.20
CA VAL A 323 32.80 -8.44 10.78
C VAL A 323 31.47 -8.51 11.52
N MET A 324 30.48 -9.19 10.94
CA MET A 324 29.19 -9.44 11.60
C MET A 324 29.35 -10.32 12.86
N TYR A 325 30.36 -11.20 12.90
CA TYR A 325 30.75 -11.96 14.09
C TYR A 325 31.53 -11.15 15.14
N GLY A 326 31.71 -9.84 14.93
CA GLY A 326 32.27 -8.94 15.94
C GLY A 326 33.80 -8.80 15.90
N LEU A 327 34.44 -9.18 14.78
CA LEU A 327 35.89 -9.03 14.62
C LEU A 327 36.28 -7.54 14.53
N TYR A 328 37.44 -7.18 15.10
CA TYR A 328 38.02 -5.84 15.00
C TYR A 328 39.14 -5.81 13.94
N PRO A 329 39.43 -4.65 13.32
CA PRO A 329 40.55 -4.55 12.39
C PRO A 329 41.89 -4.93 13.02
N ASP A 330 42.10 -4.58 14.30
CA ASP A 330 43.32 -4.93 15.06
C ASP A 330 43.48 -6.42 15.34
N ASP A 331 42.38 -7.19 15.23
CA ASP A 331 42.43 -8.64 15.38
C ASP A 331 42.98 -9.33 14.13
N VAL A 332 43.26 -8.57 13.05
CA VAL A 332 43.65 -9.08 11.74
C VAL A 332 45.03 -8.56 11.36
N GLU A 333 45.95 -9.46 10.98
CA GLU A 333 47.25 -9.08 10.43
C GLU A 333 47.14 -8.67 8.96
N ASP A 334 48.18 -8.05 8.39
CA ASP A 334 48.19 -7.58 6.99
C ASP A 334 47.91 -8.73 5.99
N ASN A 335 48.35 -9.94 6.31
CA ASN A 335 48.08 -11.17 5.55
C ASN A 335 46.62 -11.68 5.69
N GLY A 336 45.79 -11.04 6.51
CA GLY A 336 44.39 -11.35 6.74
C GLY A 336 44.09 -12.47 7.72
N SER A 337 45.12 -13.09 8.28
CA SER A 337 45.02 -14.06 9.37
C SER A 337 44.71 -13.36 10.71
N LEU A 338 44.26 -14.13 11.70
CA LEU A 338 44.01 -13.60 13.04
C LEU A 338 45.35 -13.32 13.74
N SER A 339 45.45 -12.17 14.42
CA SER A 339 46.61 -11.85 15.25
C SER A 339 46.79 -12.90 16.35
N SER A 340 48.02 -13.06 16.84
CA SER A 340 48.31 -14.00 17.93
C SER A 340 47.46 -13.76 19.19
N VAL A 341 47.13 -12.49 19.47
CA VAL A 341 46.27 -12.09 20.59
C VAL A 341 44.81 -12.48 20.33
N ALA A 342 44.29 -12.16 19.15
CA ALA A 342 42.93 -12.54 18.75
C ALA A 342 42.76 -14.06 18.71
N THR A 343 43.77 -14.79 18.22
CA THR A 343 43.79 -16.25 18.19
C THR A 343 43.69 -16.85 19.58
N ARG A 344 44.42 -16.32 20.58
CA ARG A 344 44.30 -16.76 21.99
C ARG A 344 42.92 -16.47 22.55
N LYS A 345 42.39 -15.25 22.32
CA LYS A 345 41.06 -14.84 22.77
C LYS A 345 39.95 -15.73 22.18
N LEU A 346 40.03 -16.02 20.89
CA LEU A 346 39.06 -16.84 20.15
C LEU A 346 39.30 -18.36 20.29
N SER A 347 40.39 -18.78 20.95
CA SER A 347 40.61 -20.18 21.33
C SER A 347 39.99 -20.54 22.68
N ALA A 348 39.56 -19.54 23.47
CA ALA A 348 38.88 -19.76 24.73
C ALA A 348 37.41 -20.14 24.47
N GLU A 349 37.09 -21.43 24.62
CA GLU A 349 35.76 -22.00 24.39
C GLU A 349 34.65 -21.27 25.17
N LYS A 350 34.94 -20.87 26.41
CA LYS A 350 34.03 -20.09 27.26
C LYS A 350 33.65 -18.74 26.62
N THR A 351 34.62 -18.03 26.04
CA THR A 351 34.39 -16.73 25.39
C THR A 351 33.57 -16.89 24.10
N LEU A 352 33.81 -17.93 23.32
CA LEU A 352 33.00 -18.20 22.13
C LEU A 352 31.56 -18.60 22.46
N ALA A 353 31.35 -19.37 23.54
CA ALA A 353 30.01 -19.73 24.00
C ALA A 353 29.22 -18.50 24.50
N GLU A 354 29.87 -17.58 25.22
CA GLU A 354 29.27 -16.29 25.62
C GLU A 354 28.94 -15.41 24.41
N MET A 355 29.72 -15.50 23.34
CA MET A 355 29.47 -14.76 22.10
C MET A 355 28.32 -15.37 21.28
N PHE A 356 28.45 -16.64 20.89
CA PHE A 356 27.61 -17.26 19.87
C PHE A 356 26.46 -18.10 20.43
N GLY A 357 26.49 -18.50 21.70
CA GLY A 357 25.46 -19.30 22.34
C GLY A 357 25.89 -20.72 22.68
N ILE A 358 24.92 -21.52 23.13
CA ILE A 358 25.12 -22.86 23.68
C ILE A 358 25.37 -23.94 22.63
N SER A 359 25.03 -23.69 21.36
CA SER A 359 25.17 -24.69 20.30
C SER A 359 26.65 -24.89 19.94
N LYS A 360 27.18 -26.07 20.26
CA LYS A 360 28.58 -26.45 20.01
C LYS A 360 28.93 -26.41 18.53
N GLU A 361 27.97 -26.76 17.67
CA GLU A 361 28.17 -26.77 16.23
C GLU A 361 28.33 -25.37 15.67
N LEU A 362 27.47 -24.42 16.10
CA LEU A 362 27.57 -23.02 15.67
C LEU A 362 28.87 -22.41 16.17
N VAL A 363 29.23 -22.63 17.44
CA VAL A 363 30.49 -22.15 18.02
C VAL A 363 31.70 -22.64 17.22
N LYS A 364 31.73 -23.94 16.88
CA LYS A 364 32.80 -24.53 16.07
C LYS A 364 32.83 -23.94 14.66
N SER A 365 31.67 -23.76 14.04
CA SER A 365 31.57 -23.20 12.68
C SER A 365 31.99 -21.72 12.64
N ALA A 366 31.55 -20.92 13.62
CA ALA A 366 31.93 -19.53 13.78
C ALA A 366 33.43 -19.36 14.02
N ALA A 367 34.03 -20.21 14.84
CA ALA A 367 35.49 -20.22 15.05
C ALA A 367 36.27 -20.48 13.75
N ARG A 368 35.78 -21.39 12.90
CA ARG A 368 36.39 -21.67 11.58
C ARG A 368 36.26 -20.48 10.64
N ALA A 369 35.09 -19.83 10.58
CA ALA A 369 34.87 -18.64 9.77
C ALA A 369 35.79 -17.48 10.19
N LEU A 370 35.94 -17.24 11.49
CA LEU A 370 36.85 -16.24 12.04
C LEU A 370 38.31 -16.51 11.65
N GLN A 371 38.70 -17.79 11.54
CA GLN A 371 40.02 -18.26 11.12
C GLN A 371 40.19 -18.40 9.59
N ARG A 372 39.20 -18.03 8.76
CA ARG A 372 39.20 -18.26 7.30
C ARG A 372 39.42 -19.72 6.89
N LYS A 373 39.03 -20.67 7.74
CA LYS A 373 39.11 -22.09 7.41
C LYS A 373 37.90 -22.49 6.58
N ALA A 374 38.14 -23.25 5.51
CA ALA A 374 37.06 -23.82 4.70
C ALA A 374 36.10 -24.63 5.58
N ASN A 375 34.81 -24.51 5.26
CA ASN A 375 33.78 -25.35 5.86
C ASN A 375 34.02 -26.80 5.43
N PRO A 376 33.92 -27.81 6.32
CA PRO A 376 33.76 -29.18 5.84
C PRO A 376 32.51 -29.22 4.94
N GLN A 377 32.55 -29.96 3.83
CA GLN A 377 31.33 -30.18 3.05
C GLN A 377 30.33 -30.95 3.91
N ASN A 378 29.43 -30.22 4.56
CA ASN A 378 28.33 -30.78 5.31
C ASN A 378 27.09 -30.75 4.41
N ASN A 379 26.42 -31.89 4.30
CA ASN A 379 25.09 -31.92 3.70
C ASN A 379 24.17 -31.01 4.53
N PHE A 380 23.37 -30.17 3.86
CA PHE A 380 22.43 -29.25 4.49
C PHE A 380 21.51 -30.00 5.46
N THR A 381 21.12 -31.23 5.10
CA THR A 381 20.28 -32.12 5.90
C THR A 381 20.87 -32.44 7.28
N ASN A 382 22.20 -32.56 7.40
CA ASN A 382 22.86 -32.87 8.67
C ASN A 382 22.86 -31.70 9.63
N SER A 383 22.62 -30.48 9.14
CA SER A 383 22.63 -29.25 9.94
C SER A 383 21.23 -28.78 10.34
N ILE A 384 20.15 -29.49 9.95
CA ILE A 384 18.77 -29.06 10.20
C ILE A 384 18.45 -29.03 11.70
N GLU A 385 18.88 -30.04 12.47
CA GLU A 385 18.64 -30.09 13.91
C GLU A 385 19.32 -28.91 14.63
N ALA A 386 20.61 -28.69 14.35
CA ALA A 386 21.34 -27.54 14.90
C ALA A 386 20.78 -26.20 14.41
N ALA A 387 20.35 -26.11 13.13
CA ALA A 387 19.71 -24.91 12.59
C ALA A 387 18.37 -24.61 13.28
N THR A 388 17.64 -25.65 13.68
CA THR A 388 16.40 -25.52 14.45
C THR A 388 16.69 -25.09 15.89
N GLU A 389 17.72 -25.64 16.52
CA GLU A 389 18.17 -25.25 17.88
C GLU A 389 18.50 -23.75 17.97
N VAL A 390 19.25 -23.21 16.99
CA VAL A 390 19.67 -21.80 16.99
C VAL A 390 18.55 -20.81 16.63
N GLY A 391 17.37 -21.31 16.29
CA GLY A 391 16.15 -20.53 16.07
C GLY A 391 15.27 -20.37 17.30
N ASN A 392 15.59 -21.04 18.41
CA ASN A 392 14.79 -20.97 19.63
C ASN A 392 14.73 -19.53 20.19
N ILE A 393 13.58 -19.13 20.72
CA ILE A 393 13.36 -17.79 21.29
C ILE A 393 14.34 -17.42 22.42
N HIS A 394 14.82 -18.40 23.18
CA HIS A 394 15.76 -18.20 24.29
C HIS A 394 17.22 -18.24 23.84
N TYR A 395 17.50 -18.56 22.58
CA TYR A 395 18.88 -18.76 22.11
C TYR A 395 19.73 -17.49 22.30
N GLU A 396 19.13 -16.33 22.14
CA GLU A 396 19.80 -15.03 22.26
C GLU A 396 19.92 -14.56 23.73
N TYR A 397 19.23 -15.24 24.65
CA TYR A 397 19.27 -14.94 26.07
C TYR A 397 20.69 -15.20 26.62
N GLN A 398 21.31 -14.16 27.19
CA GLN A 398 22.70 -14.17 27.70
C GLN A 398 23.82 -14.34 26.66
N THR A 399 23.53 -14.23 25.36
CA THR A 399 24.57 -14.17 24.33
C THR A 399 24.90 -12.74 23.91
N SER A 400 25.87 -12.60 23.01
CA SER A 400 26.26 -11.32 22.42
C SER A 400 25.42 -10.92 21.19
N TRP A 401 24.56 -11.81 20.69
CA TRP A 401 23.68 -11.57 19.55
C TRP A 401 22.80 -10.34 19.77
N GLY A 402 22.72 -9.47 18.76
CA GLY A 402 21.93 -8.24 18.83
C GLY A 402 22.52 -7.11 19.68
N LYS A 403 23.58 -7.40 20.46
CA LYS A 403 24.23 -6.44 21.36
C LYS A 403 25.58 -5.98 20.81
N THR A 404 26.41 -6.94 20.40
CA THR A 404 27.73 -6.67 19.83
C THR A 404 28.03 -7.47 18.58
N ILE A 405 27.32 -8.57 18.32
CA ILE A 405 27.43 -9.36 17.08
C ILE A 405 26.10 -9.38 16.32
N GLY A 406 26.19 -9.52 15.01
CA GLY A 406 25.06 -9.44 14.09
C GLY A 406 24.54 -8.01 13.89
N TRP A 407 23.29 -7.91 13.46
CA TRP A 407 22.51 -6.67 13.45
C TRP A 407 22.11 -6.30 14.88
N LEU A 408 22.26 -5.02 15.23
CA LEU A 408 22.06 -4.52 16.60
C LEU A 408 20.61 -4.14 16.89
N TYR A 409 20.11 -4.48 18.09
CA TYR A 409 18.69 -4.35 18.48
C TYR A 409 18.31 -3.04 19.17
N ASP A 410 19.29 -2.16 19.46
CA ASP A 410 19.09 -0.95 20.25
C ASP A 410 18.31 0.19 19.52
N SER A 411 17.87 -0.04 18.27
CA SER A 411 17.06 0.92 17.51
C SER A 411 16.21 0.20 16.45
N ILE A 412 15.04 0.77 16.11
CA ILE A 412 14.22 0.37 14.95
C ILE A 412 14.86 0.72 13.59
N LEU A 413 15.95 1.50 13.60
CA LEU A 413 16.80 1.78 12.44
C LEU A 413 18.08 0.95 12.60
N GLU A 414 17.92 -0.38 12.61
CA GLU A 414 19.00 -1.32 12.92
C GLU A 414 20.17 -1.24 11.93
N ASP A 415 19.90 -0.83 10.70
CA ASP A 415 20.87 -0.71 9.62
C ASP A 415 21.92 0.36 9.94
N VAL A 416 21.49 1.59 10.18
CA VAL A 416 22.37 2.70 10.56
C VAL A 416 23.02 2.43 11.92
N ASN A 417 22.27 1.87 12.88
CA ASN A 417 22.81 1.54 14.20
C ASN A 417 23.97 0.51 14.12
N THR A 418 23.80 -0.54 13.31
CA THR A 418 24.83 -1.56 13.06
C THR A 418 26.01 -0.95 12.28
N CYS A 419 25.72 -0.07 11.31
CA CYS A 419 26.74 0.64 10.53
C CYS A 419 27.67 1.48 11.41
N ILE A 420 27.10 2.27 12.34
CA ILE A 420 27.85 3.06 13.32
C ILE A 420 28.78 2.13 14.10
N ALA A 421 28.26 1.02 14.64
CA ALA A 421 29.08 0.08 15.40
C ALA A 421 30.24 -0.51 14.58
N ILE A 422 30.03 -0.81 13.30
CA ILE A 422 31.07 -1.31 12.39
C ILE A 422 32.16 -0.24 12.17
N HIS A 423 31.79 0.98 11.77
CA HIS A 423 32.75 2.07 11.52
C HIS A 423 33.45 2.54 12.80
N SER A 424 32.78 2.49 13.95
CA SER A 424 33.35 2.81 15.25
C SER A 424 34.44 1.83 15.70
N ARG A 425 34.41 0.59 15.21
CA ARG A 425 35.51 -0.38 15.39
C ARG A 425 36.70 -0.10 14.48
N GLY A 426 36.56 0.80 13.50
CA GLY A 426 37.61 1.18 12.56
C GLY A 426 37.48 0.55 11.16
N TRP A 427 36.45 -0.25 10.92
CA TRP A 427 36.21 -0.83 9.60
C TRP A 427 35.82 0.23 8.57
N THR A 428 36.12 -0.02 7.29
CA THR A 428 35.66 0.80 6.17
C THR A 428 34.53 0.11 5.42
N SER A 429 33.84 0.84 4.55
CA SER A 429 32.84 0.29 3.62
C SER A 429 32.99 0.91 2.24
N SER A 430 32.32 0.35 1.24
CA SER A 430 32.38 0.84 -0.13
C SER A 430 31.00 1.04 -0.76
N LEU A 431 30.97 1.88 -1.79
CA LEU A 431 29.77 2.22 -2.55
C LEU A 431 29.97 1.84 -4.02
N ILE A 432 29.05 1.03 -4.55
CA ILE A 432 28.92 0.82 -5.99
C ILE A 432 27.70 1.59 -6.47
N SER A 433 27.94 2.52 -7.39
CA SER A 433 26.91 3.26 -8.10
C SER A 433 26.94 2.83 -9.57
N SER A 434 25.94 2.07 -10.00
CA SER A 434 25.78 1.67 -11.41
C SER A 434 24.70 2.53 -12.07
N ASP A 435 24.88 2.86 -13.35
CA ASP A 435 23.84 3.45 -14.18
C ASP A 435 23.64 2.55 -15.43
N PRO A 436 22.54 1.80 -15.53
CA PRO A 436 21.41 1.74 -14.59
C PRO A 436 21.76 1.03 -13.26
N PRO A 437 21.00 1.29 -12.18
CA PRO A 437 21.23 0.66 -10.86
C PRO A 437 21.21 -0.87 -10.93
N SER A 438 22.07 -1.54 -10.15
CA SER A 438 22.20 -3.02 -10.13
C SER A 438 21.10 -3.73 -9.32
N PHE A 439 20.48 -3.02 -8.37
CA PHE A 439 19.30 -3.46 -7.63
C PHE A 439 18.21 -2.39 -7.69
N LYS A 440 16.96 -2.83 -7.85
CA LYS A 440 15.78 -1.94 -7.83
C LYS A 440 14.73 -2.46 -6.86
N GLY A 441 14.11 -1.54 -6.12
CA GLY A 441 13.08 -1.83 -5.11
C GLY A 441 11.76 -1.10 -5.36
N CYS A 442 10.71 -1.48 -4.63
CA CYS A 442 9.38 -0.89 -4.73
C CYS A 442 9.08 0.04 -3.53
N MET A 443 9.80 1.16 -3.41
CA MET A 443 9.45 2.18 -2.41
C MET A 443 8.30 3.07 -2.90
N PRO A 444 7.28 3.35 -2.07
CA PRO A 444 6.24 4.30 -2.41
C PRO A 444 6.81 5.73 -2.49
N PRO A 445 6.64 6.44 -3.62
CA PRO A 445 7.29 7.74 -3.80
C PRO A 445 6.60 8.90 -3.06
N ILE A 446 5.27 8.83 -2.88
CA ILE A 446 4.42 9.86 -2.29
C ILE A 446 3.22 9.18 -1.61
N GLY A 447 2.74 9.72 -0.48
CA GLY A 447 1.53 9.25 0.21
C GLY A 447 1.76 8.82 1.66
N PRO A 448 0.74 8.28 2.33
CA PRO A 448 0.81 7.92 3.76
C PRO A 448 1.88 6.88 4.08
N GLU A 449 2.04 5.86 3.24
CA GLU A 449 3.10 4.84 3.39
C GLU A 449 4.51 5.46 3.37
N ALA A 450 4.74 6.47 2.51
CA ALA A 450 6.01 7.19 2.47
C ALA A 450 6.22 8.06 3.73
N MET A 451 5.15 8.65 4.29
CA MET A 451 5.21 9.42 5.53
C MET A 451 5.49 8.53 6.74
N LEU A 452 4.81 7.38 6.84
CA LEU A 452 5.07 6.36 7.87
C LEU A 452 6.52 5.86 7.80
N GLN A 453 7.02 5.61 6.60
CA GLN A 453 8.42 5.21 6.41
C GLN A 453 9.39 6.31 6.89
N LYS A 454 9.12 7.58 6.59
CA LYS A 454 9.94 8.71 7.07
C LYS A 454 9.86 8.94 8.57
N GLN A 455 8.70 8.73 9.18
CA GLN A 455 8.56 8.74 10.64
C GLN A 455 9.38 7.61 11.26
N ARG A 456 9.35 6.39 10.74
CA ARG A 456 10.18 5.28 11.26
C ARG A 456 11.67 5.61 11.21
N PHE A 457 12.16 6.11 10.08
CA PHE A 457 13.55 6.54 9.96
C PHE A 457 13.90 7.63 10.99
N SER A 458 13.02 8.60 11.18
CA SER A 458 13.23 9.69 12.13
C SER A 458 13.19 9.21 13.59
N THR A 459 12.25 8.35 13.95
CA THR A 459 12.14 7.74 15.28
C THR A 459 13.38 6.91 15.59
N GLY A 460 13.82 6.04 14.68
CA GLY A 460 15.02 5.22 14.88
C GLY A 460 16.32 6.05 14.93
N ALA A 461 16.43 7.12 14.14
CA ALA A 461 17.56 8.04 14.20
C ALA A 461 17.66 8.75 15.57
N LEU A 462 16.52 9.13 16.16
CA LEU A 462 16.44 9.66 17.52
C LEU A 462 16.76 8.60 18.58
N GLU A 463 16.33 7.34 18.41
CA GLU A 463 16.72 6.24 19.31
C GLU A 463 18.24 6.08 19.34
N ILE A 464 18.90 6.12 18.17
CA ILE A 464 20.37 6.06 18.07
C ILE A 464 21.01 7.26 18.78
N PHE A 465 20.43 8.46 18.64
CA PHE A 465 20.96 9.65 19.30
C PHE A 465 21.03 9.51 20.83
N PHE A 466 20.10 8.79 21.44
CA PHE A 466 20.02 8.61 22.90
C PHE A 466 20.52 7.25 23.40
N ASN A 467 20.87 6.31 22.52
CA ASN A 467 21.36 4.99 22.92
C ASN A 467 22.89 4.97 23.14
N LYS A 468 23.44 3.79 23.41
CA LYS A 468 24.87 3.59 23.71
C LYS A 468 25.77 3.83 22.50
N GLN A 469 25.23 3.69 21.30
CA GLN A 469 25.89 3.91 20.02
C GLN A 469 25.79 5.37 19.58
N SER A 470 25.25 6.26 20.43
CA SER A 470 25.13 7.67 20.15
C SER A 470 26.45 8.28 19.67
N PRO A 471 26.43 9.03 18.54
CA PRO A 471 27.58 9.79 18.10
C PRO A 471 28.13 10.70 19.20
N LEU A 472 27.30 11.25 20.09
CA LEU A 472 27.77 12.14 21.16
C LEU A 472 28.76 11.47 22.14
N ILE A 473 28.58 10.18 22.39
CA ILE A 473 29.45 9.39 23.27
C ILE A 473 30.68 8.91 22.49
N GLY A 474 30.48 8.56 21.22
CA GLY A 474 31.50 7.93 20.37
C GLY A 474 32.75 8.78 20.08
N MET A 475 32.68 10.11 20.22
CA MET A 475 33.78 11.03 19.89
C MET A 475 35.07 10.78 20.72
N PHE A 476 34.94 10.23 21.93
CA PHE A 476 36.07 10.07 22.85
C PHE A 476 36.59 8.64 23.00
N GLN A 477 35.93 7.64 22.41
CA GLN A 477 36.17 6.22 22.72
C GLN A 477 36.31 5.29 21.50
N GLN A 478 36.18 5.79 20.25
CA GLN A 478 36.03 4.95 19.06
C GLN A 478 36.98 5.34 17.91
N LYS A 479 37.32 4.38 17.04
CA LYS A 479 38.25 4.54 15.90
C LYS A 479 37.63 5.21 14.67
N ILE A 480 36.49 5.88 14.83
CA ILE A 480 35.75 6.51 13.76
C ILE A 480 36.45 7.80 13.30
N ARG A 481 36.52 8.04 11.98
CA ARG A 481 37.07 9.28 11.43
C ARG A 481 36.18 10.46 11.81
N LEU A 482 36.76 11.61 12.19
CA LEU A 482 36.00 12.81 12.59
C LEU A 482 34.90 13.19 11.60
N ARG A 483 35.20 13.16 10.29
CA ARG A 483 34.20 13.49 9.27
C ARG A 483 33.10 12.43 9.14
N GLN A 484 33.40 11.15 9.38
CA GLN A 484 32.39 10.08 9.40
C GLN A 484 31.51 10.19 10.64
N TRP A 485 32.10 10.56 11.77
CA TRP A 485 31.37 10.89 12.97
C TRP A 485 30.39 12.06 12.75
N LEU A 486 30.82 13.13 12.07
CA LEU A 486 29.94 14.23 11.67
C LEU A 486 28.79 13.78 10.75
N VAL A 487 29.01 12.79 9.88
CA VAL A 487 27.95 12.18 9.07
C VAL A 487 26.89 11.56 9.97
N TYR A 488 27.26 10.71 10.92
CA TYR A 488 26.28 10.08 11.82
C TYR A 488 25.60 11.07 12.77
N LEU A 489 26.34 12.09 13.22
CA LEU A 489 25.74 13.21 13.95
C LEU A 489 24.69 13.90 13.10
N SER A 490 24.97 14.17 11.81
CA SER A 490 24.00 14.79 10.90
C SER A 490 22.76 13.93 10.66
N ILE A 491 22.91 12.61 10.52
CA ILE A 491 21.79 11.67 10.31
C ILE A 491 20.90 11.64 11.56
N THR A 492 21.50 11.45 12.74
CA THR A 492 20.76 11.38 14.02
C THR A 492 20.14 12.72 14.42
N MET A 493 20.77 13.84 14.06
CA MET A 493 20.28 15.19 14.36
C MET A 493 19.26 15.71 13.34
N SER A 494 19.16 15.10 12.16
CA SER A 494 18.28 15.57 11.09
C SER A 494 16.81 15.73 11.54
N SER A 495 16.31 14.81 12.37
CA SER A 495 14.95 14.84 12.89
C SER A 495 14.70 15.97 13.89
N LEU A 496 15.68 16.32 14.74
CA LEU A 496 15.58 17.44 15.68
C LEU A 496 15.56 18.81 14.97
N GLY A 497 16.05 18.88 13.72
CA GLY A 497 15.93 20.07 12.87
C GLY A 497 14.48 20.48 12.55
N SER A 498 13.50 19.62 12.80
CA SER A 498 12.08 19.94 12.59
C SER A 498 11.52 20.94 13.61
N LEU A 499 12.03 20.99 14.84
CA LEU A 499 11.61 21.97 15.85
C LEU A 499 11.99 23.42 15.50
N PRO A 500 13.28 23.75 15.21
CA PRO A 500 13.62 25.11 14.81
C PRO A 500 12.90 25.51 13.52
N MET A 501 12.64 24.57 12.61
CA MET A 501 11.83 24.83 11.42
C MET A 501 10.38 25.19 11.74
N LEU A 502 9.73 24.48 12.66
CA LEU A 502 8.38 24.81 13.12
C LEU A 502 8.32 26.24 13.69
N PHE A 503 9.22 26.58 14.62
CA PHE A 503 9.24 27.91 15.22
C PHE A 503 9.56 29.01 14.20
N TYR A 504 10.52 28.76 13.31
CA TYR A 504 10.90 29.72 12.28
C TYR A 504 9.77 29.99 11.28
N CYS A 505 8.96 28.98 10.92
CA CYS A 505 7.78 29.16 10.07
C CYS A 505 6.63 29.92 10.74
N LEU A 506 6.55 29.93 12.07
CA LEU A 506 5.51 30.65 12.82
C LEU A 506 5.94 32.08 13.20
N LEU A 507 7.25 32.36 13.13
CA LEU A 507 7.84 33.63 13.57
C LEU A 507 7.34 34.85 12.78
N PRO A 508 7.17 34.81 11.44
CA PRO A 508 6.59 35.92 10.69
C PRO A 508 5.16 36.25 11.13
N ALA A 509 4.33 35.22 11.33
CA ALA A 509 2.94 35.38 11.78
C ALA A 509 2.86 35.96 13.19
N TYR A 510 3.71 35.48 14.10
CA TYR A 510 3.82 36.03 15.46
C TYR A 510 4.19 37.51 15.45
N CYS A 511 5.21 37.89 14.67
CA CYS A 511 5.67 39.28 14.57
C CYS A 511 4.59 40.19 13.98
N LEU A 512 3.85 39.70 12.97
CA LEU A 512 2.77 40.44 12.32
C LEU A 512 1.57 40.68 13.25
N LEU A 513 1.19 39.69 14.07
CA LEU A 513 0.05 39.77 15.00
C LEU A 513 0.35 40.62 16.26
N HIS A 514 1.62 40.74 16.65
CA HIS A 514 2.05 41.46 17.85
C HIS A 514 2.78 42.78 17.54
N ASP A 515 2.69 43.30 16.30
CA ASP A 515 3.36 44.53 15.86
C ASP A 515 4.86 44.57 16.19
N SER A 516 5.52 43.41 16.17
CA SER A 516 6.94 43.26 16.47
C SER A 516 7.75 43.19 15.17
N THR A 517 8.96 43.74 15.15
CA THR A 517 9.80 43.72 13.94
C THR A 517 10.74 42.53 13.96
N LEU A 518 10.70 41.67 12.94
CA LEU A 518 11.62 40.55 12.79
C LEU A 518 12.92 40.98 12.10
N PHE A 519 12.82 41.87 11.11
CA PHE A 519 13.95 42.27 10.29
C PHE A 519 14.49 43.66 10.67
N PRO A 520 15.83 43.85 10.67
CA PRO A 520 16.40 45.18 10.89
C PRO A 520 16.04 46.15 9.77
N LYS A 521 15.86 47.44 10.09
CA LYS A 521 15.60 48.50 9.10
C LYS A 521 16.91 49.03 8.49
N GLY A 522 16.85 49.54 7.25
CA GLY A 522 17.95 50.24 6.58
C GLY A 522 18.98 49.32 5.91
N LEU A 523 20.26 49.72 5.92
CA LEU A 523 21.37 49.04 5.20
C LEU A 523 21.52 47.56 5.59
N TRP A 524 21.24 47.23 6.86
CA TRP A 524 21.28 45.87 7.39
C TRP A 524 20.25 44.92 6.77
N LEU A 525 19.09 45.43 6.31
CA LEU A 525 18.11 44.64 5.57
C LEU A 525 18.68 44.17 4.22
N GLY A 526 19.38 45.07 3.53
CA GLY A 526 20.02 44.78 2.23
C GLY A 526 21.10 43.71 2.33
N ILE A 527 21.90 43.73 3.40
CA ILE A 527 22.90 42.70 3.68
C ILE A 527 22.23 41.32 3.90
N ASN A 528 21.18 41.27 4.72
CA ASN A 528 20.43 40.03 4.96
C ASN A 528 19.79 39.47 3.69
N LEU A 529 19.11 40.30 2.91
CA LEU A 529 18.52 39.92 1.63
C LEU A 529 19.57 39.41 0.63
N THR A 530 20.78 39.97 0.66
CA THR A 530 21.88 39.53 -0.20
C THR A 530 22.39 38.15 0.19
N PHE A 531 22.63 37.89 1.48
CA PHE A 531 23.08 36.57 1.96
C PHE A 531 22.01 35.49 1.73
N VAL A 532 20.74 35.79 2.01
CA VAL A 532 19.61 34.88 1.72
C VAL A 532 19.49 34.65 0.21
N GLY A 533 19.61 35.69 -0.60
CA GLY A 533 19.60 35.57 -2.06
C GLY A 533 20.74 34.69 -2.58
N MET A 534 21.97 34.90 -2.09
CA MET A 534 23.13 34.07 -2.43
C MET A 534 22.92 32.60 -2.00
N HIS A 535 22.40 32.36 -0.79
CA HIS A 535 22.10 31.02 -0.31
C HIS A 535 21.02 30.35 -1.16
N CYS A 536 19.92 31.05 -1.46
CA CYS A 536 18.85 30.55 -2.32
C CYS A 536 19.36 30.22 -3.73
N ILE A 537 20.22 31.05 -4.32
CA ILE A 537 20.83 30.80 -5.64
C ILE A 537 21.78 29.60 -5.58
N TYR A 538 22.63 29.50 -4.55
CA TYR A 538 23.53 28.36 -4.36
C TYR A 538 22.75 27.05 -4.17
N THR A 539 21.71 27.09 -3.35
CA THR A 539 20.81 25.97 -3.09
C THR A 539 20.03 25.59 -4.34
N LEU A 540 19.51 26.57 -5.09
CA LEU A 540 18.86 26.34 -6.39
C LEU A 540 19.83 25.74 -7.40
N TRP A 541 21.07 26.23 -7.51
CA TRP A 541 22.11 25.65 -8.37
C TRP A 541 22.42 24.20 -7.98
N LYS A 542 22.53 23.92 -6.67
CA LYS A 542 22.73 22.58 -6.13
C LYS A 542 21.55 21.63 -6.43
N PHE A 543 20.31 22.15 -6.47
CA PHE A 543 19.10 21.38 -6.79
C PHE A 543 18.79 21.26 -8.30
N MET A 544 19.20 22.24 -9.10
CA MET A 544 19.00 22.26 -10.55
C MET A 544 20.04 21.41 -11.29
N ARG A 545 21.25 21.25 -10.74
CA ARG A 545 22.31 20.40 -11.33
C ARG A 545 21.90 18.93 -11.46
N PRO A 546 21.10 18.34 -10.54
CA PRO A 546 20.60 16.98 -10.68
C PRO A 546 19.13 16.91 -11.18
N GLY A 547 18.35 18.00 -11.15
CA GLY A 547 16.95 17.99 -11.64
C GLY A 547 15.90 17.58 -10.59
N LEU A 548 16.06 18.01 -9.34
CA LEU A 548 15.12 17.70 -8.25
C LEU A 548 13.82 18.52 -8.29
N SER A 549 12.68 17.90 -7.93
CA SER A 549 11.41 18.59 -7.62
C SER A 549 11.35 19.04 -6.15
N VAL A 550 10.69 20.18 -5.89
CA VAL A 550 10.50 20.79 -4.56
C VAL A 550 9.53 19.98 -3.68
N ASP A 551 8.74 19.08 -4.26
CA ASP A 551 7.64 18.36 -3.58
C ASP A 551 8.08 17.40 -2.45
N PHE A 552 9.38 17.09 -2.33
CA PHE A 552 9.91 16.09 -1.41
C PHE A 552 10.18 16.60 0.02
N TRP A 553 10.21 17.91 0.24
CA TRP A 553 10.63 18.49 1.53
C TRP A 553 9.58 18.29 2.65
N TYR A 554 8.32 18.18 2.25
CA TYR A 554 7.18 18.20 3.14
C TYR A 554 6.99 16.91 3.98
N PRO A 555 7.03 15.69 3.40
CA PRO A 555 6.88 14.46 4.18
C PRO A 555 7.97 14.28 5.25
N SER A 556 9.19 14.77 4.99
CA SER A 556 10.32 14.67 5.92
C SER A 556 10.14 15.53 7.16
N PHE A 557 9.55 16.73 7.02
CA PHE A 557 9.29 17.64 8.14
C PHE A 557 8.20 17.10 9.08
N CYS A 558 7.05 16.71 8.53
CA CYS A 558 5.94 16.19 9.34
C CYS A 558 6.31 14.88 10.05
N GLY A 559 6.94 13.92 9.35
CA GLY A 559 7.38 12.66 9.96
C GLY A 559 8.34 12.88 11.14
N SER A 560 9.27 13.83 11.00
CA SER A 560 10.23 14.16 12.06
C SER A 560 9.57 14.76 13.31
N LEU A 561 8.55 15.61 13.15
CA LEU A 561 7.84 16.22 14.29
C LEU A 561 7.10 15.17 15.14
N PHE A 562 6.44 14.21 14.49
CA PHE A 562 5.76 13.11 15.20
C PHE A 562 6.74 12.19 15.92
N SER A 563 7.89 11.89 15.30
CA SER A 563 8.95 11.09 15.93
C SER A 563 9.50 11.69 17.23
N ILE A 564 9.59 13.02 17.33
CA ILE A 564 10.02 13.69 18.57
C ILE A 564 9.02 13.43 19.69
N PHE A 565 7.72 13.47 19.39
CA PHE A 565 6.66 13.15 20.34
C PHE A 565 6.73 11.69 20.81
N ASP A 566 6.86 10.74 19.87
CA ASP A 566 6.99 9.31 20.16
C ASP A 566 8.17 9.01 21.10
N ILE A 567 9.34 9.61 20.82
CA ILE A 567 10.54 9.42 21.64
C ILE A 567 10.42 10.10 22.99
N THR A 568 9.79 11.27 23.07
CA THR A 568 9.54 11.93 24.35
C THR A 568 8.68 11.04 25.24
N LEU A 569 7.60 10.46 24.71
CA LEU A 569 6.76 9.52 25.45
C LEU A 569 7.51 8.25 25.86
N LYS A 570 8.38 7.72 24.98
CA LYS A 570 9.22 6.55 25.30
C LYS A 570 10.25 6.85 26.39
N LEU A 571 10.93 7.99 26.33
CA LEU A 571 11.90 8.42 27.35
C LEU A 571 11.23 8.67 28.72
N LEU A 572 9.97 9.13 28.71
CA LEU A 572 9.14 9.28 29.91
C LEU A 572 8.56 7.95 30.41
N GLY A 573 8.77 6.83 29.70
CA GLY A 573 8.27 5.50 30.05
C GLY A 573 6.77 5.31 29.82
N ILE A 574 6.13 6.20 29.06
CA ILE A 574 4.67 6.23 28.86
C ILE A 574 4.25 5.30 27.70
N SER A 575 5.10 5.11 26.68
CA SER A 575 4.80 4.27 25.52
C SER A 575 6.01 3.47 25.02
N LYS A 576 5.76 2.41 24.23
CA LYS A 576 6.76 1.70 23.44
C LYS A 576 6.64 2.15 21.98
N THR A 577 7.77 2.26 21.26
CA THR A 577 7.77 2.51 19.82
C THR A 577 7.22 1.28 19.09
N VAL A 578 6.14 1.47 18.31
CA VAL A 578 5.48 0.38 17.57
C VAL A 578 6.02 0.36 16.14
N PHE A 579 6.66 -0.73 15.74
CA PHE A 579 7.01 -0.96 14.35
C PHE A 579 5.80 -1.53 13.62
N VAL A 580 5.26 -0.75 12.70
CA VAL A 580 4.25 -1.21 11.73
C VAL A 580 5.01 -1.75 10.51
N VAL A 581 4.49 -2.72 9.75
CA VAL A 581 5.10 -3.12 8.45
C VAL A 581 4.49 -2.23 7.35
N THR A 582 5.28 -1.64 6.44
CA THR A 582 4.69 -0.84 5.32
C THR A 582 4.17 -1.77 4.24
N LYS A 583 3.00 -1.48 3.65
CA LYS A 583 2.49 -2.29 2.54
C LYS A 583 3.39 -2.14 1.31
N LYS A 584 3.87 -3.28 0.77
CA LYS A 584 4.67 -3.31 -0.45
C LYS A 584 3.74 -3.33 -1.66
N THR A 585 3.99 -2.47 -2.64
CA THR A 585 3.15 -2.39 -3.86
C THR A 585 3.64 -3.38 -4.91
N VAL A 586 2.76 -4.24 -5.43
CA VAL A 586 3.06 -5.09 -6.57
C VAL A 586 3.39 -4.20 -7.79
N PRO A 587 4.58 -4.35 -8.42
CA PRO A 587 4.87 -3.63 -9.64
C PRO A 587 3.95 -4.12 -10.76
N ALA A 588 3.31 -3.20 -11.49
CA ALA A 588 2.33 -3.52 -12.52
C ALA A 588 2.86 -4.53 -13.56
N THR A 589 2.45 -5.79 -13.44
CA THR A 589 2.80 -6.91 -14.33
C THR A 589 1.95 -6.98 -15.59
N LYS A 590 1.04 -6.03 -15.83
CA LYS A 590 0.05 -6.17 -16.90
C LYS A 590 0.57 -5.71 -18.26
N LEU A 591 1.24 -6.61 -18.97
CA LEU A 591 1.25 -6.61 -20.44
C LEU A 591 -0.06 -7.27 -20.91
N GLY A 592 -1.19 -6.57 -20.73
CA GLY A 592 -2.50 -7.09 -21.13
C GLY A 592 -3.73 -6.61 -20.36
N SER A 593 -3.69 -5.53 -19.57
CA SER A 593 -4.91 -4.76 -19.29
C SER A 593 -4.53 -3.35 -18.83
N LYS A 594 -4.60 -2.39 -19.75
CA LYS A 594 -4.97 -1.04 -19.33
C LYS A 594 -6.47 -1.12 -19.02
N ASP A 595 -6.89 -0.50 -17.93
CA ASP A 595 -8.28 -0.38 -17.46
C ASP A 595 -8.72 -1.43 -16.43
N GLY A 596 -8.19 -1.28 -15.21
CA GLY A 596 -8.83 -1.75 -13.99
C GLY A 596 -8.45 -0.79 -12.85
N PRO A 597 -9.39 -0.35 -11.99
CA PRO A 597 -9.05 0.52 -10.88
C PRO A 597 -8.23 -0.27 -9.84
N PRO A 598 -7.25 0.36 -9.17
CA PRO A 598 -6.42 -0.32 -8.18
C PRO A 598 -7.27 -0.77 -6.99
N GLN A 599 -7.11 -2.04 -6.59
CA GLN A 599 -7.74 -2.63 -5.40
C GLN A 599 -7.30 -1.89 -4.14
N ARG A 600 -8.25 -1.28 -3.42
CA ARG A 600 -8.07 -0.76 -2.06
C ARG A 600 -8.17 -1.95 -1.11
N GLY A 601 -7.04 -2.38 -0.56
CA GLY A 601 -7.05 -3.22 0.63
C GLY A 601 -7.40 -2.37 1.84
N ASP A 602 -8.45 -2.76 2.54
CA ASP A 602 -8.71 -2.39 3.94
C ASP A 602 -7.51 -2.86 4.77
N ASP A 603 -6.81 -1.93 5.43
CA ASP A 603 -6.28 -2.12 6.77
C ASP A 603 -5.68 -0.81 7.30
N SER A 604 -6.13 -0.43 8.50
CA SER A 604 -5.77 0.77 9.31
C SER A 604 -6.07 2.14 8.69
N GLN A 605 -7.35 2.54 8.67
CA GLN A 605 -7.79 3.91 8.40
C GLN A 605 -7.73 4.82 9.64
N VAL A 606 -6.72 4.61 10.50
CA VAL A 606 -6.42 5.49 11.64
C VAL A 606 -5.06 6.15 11.36
N ASP A 607 -5.02 7.49 11.42
CA ASP A 607 -3.85 8.40 11.39
C ASP A 607 -3.43 9.13 10.08
N ASP A 608 -4.02 8.89 8.91
CA ASP A 608 -3.63 9.62 7.67
C ASP A 608 -3.84 11.14 7.69
N THR A 609 -4.72 11.64 8.57
CA THR A 609 -5.01 13.07 8.73
C THR A 609 -4.11 13.73 9.78
N LEU A 610 -3.62 12.93 10.75
CA LEU A 610 -2.81 13.43 11.87
C LEU A 610 -1.45 13.93 11.36
N TYR A 611 -0.81 13.18 10.46
CA TYR A 611 0.51 13.54 9.91
C TYR A 611 0.55 14.86 9.13
N LEU A 612 -0.60 15.39 8.69
CA LEU A 612 -0.70 16.67 7.97
C LEU A 612 -1.03 17.85 8.90
N LEU A 613 -1.34 17.58 10.17
CA LEU A 613 -1.79 18.58 11.13
C LEU A 613 -0.77 19.71 11.33
N PRO A 614 0.55 19.47 11.54
CA PRO A 614 1.51 20.54 11.75
C PRO A 614 1.61 21.51 10.56
N ALA A 615 1.51 20.97 9.36
CA ALA A 615 1.57 21.73 8.12
C ALA A 615 0.34 22.62 7.89
N THR A 616 -0.82 22.03 8.15
CA THR A 616 -2.11 22.71 8.03
C THR A 616 -2.18 23.82 9.08
N PHE A 617 -1.70 23.57 10.29
CA PHE A 617 -1.57 24.56 11.34
C PHE A 617 -0.67 25.73 10.94
N ILE A 618 0.56 25.48 10.48
CA ILE A 618 1.50 26.53 10.02
C ILE A 618 0.85 27.40 8.93
N LEU A 619 0.20 26.77 7.95
CA LEU A 619 -0.44 27.47 6.85
C LEU A 619 -1.60 28.34 7.32
N LEU A 620 -2.50 27.80 8.15
CA LEU A 620 -3.67 28.54 8.66
C LEU A 620 -3.25 29.74 9.52
N VAL A 621 -2.25 29.59 10.39
CA VAL A 621 -1.75 30.68 11.23
C VAL A 621 -1.17 31.82 10.38
N ASN A 622 -0.35 31.49 9.38
CA ASN A 622 0.25 32.50 8.49
C ASN A 622 -0.80 33.19 7.60
N VAL A 623 -1.82 32.47 7.11
CA VAL A 623 -2.92 33.05 6.34
C VAL A 623 -3.82 33.94 7.21
N ALA A 624 -4.11 33.52 8.46
CA ALA A 624 -4.88 34.32 9.41
C ALA A 624 -4.16 35.64 9.75
N ALA A 625 -2.86 35.60 10.01
CA ALA A 625 -2.06 36.80 10.26
C ALA A 625 -2.03 37.75 9.05
N LEU A 626 -1.96 37.22 7.82
CA LEU A 626 -2.06 38.02 6.60
C LEU A 626 -3.45 38.67 6.44
N ALA A 627 -4.51 37.94 6.73
CA ALA A 627 -5.87 38.47 6.66
C ALA A 627 -6.08 39.60 7.67
N ASP A 628 -5.63 39.43 8.91
CA ASP A 628 -5.69 40.46 9.96
C ASP A 628 -4.93 41.74 9.55
N TYR A 629 -3.70 41.60 9.04
CA TYR A 629 -2.91 42.72 8.54
C TYR A 629 -3.60 43.49 7.39
N LEU A 630 -4.21 42.78 6.44
CA LEU A 630 -4.92 43.39 5.31
C LEU A 630 -6.21 44.10 5.75
N VAL A 631 -6.96 43.51 6.68
CA VAL A 631 -8.19 44.10 7.23
C VAL A 631 -7.87 45.32 8.11
N GLY A 632 -6.81 45.24 8.92
CA GLY A 632 -6.31 46.36 9.74
C GLY A 632 -5.89 47.58 8.91
N GLN A 633 -5.27 47.36 7.74
CA GLN A 633 -4.96 48.45 6.80
C GLN A 633 -6.21 49.11 6.19
N GLN A 634 -7.29 48.36 5.96
CA GLN A 634 -8.53 48.89 5.38
C GLN A 634 -9.37 49.69 6.38
N LEU A 635 -9.40 49.27 7.66
CA LEU A 635 -10.20 49.93 8.71
C LEU A 635 -9.57 51.23 9.24
N TRP A 636 -8.25 51.43 9.14
CA TRP A 636 -7.52 52.54 9.77
C TRP A 636 -6.94 53.52 8.73
N SER A 637 -7.71 53.84 7.69
CA SER A 637 -7.30 54.80 6.64
C SER A 637 -7.51 56.28 7.00
N HIS A 638 -7.88 56.60 8.25
CA HIS A 638 -7.95 57.99 8.74
C HIS A 638 -7.48 58.11 10.20
N SER A 639 -6.18 57.93 10.47
CA SER A 639 -5.38 58.76 11.39
C SER A 639 -3.96 58.19 11.58
N ASP A 640 -2.99 59.09 11.44
CA ASP A 640 -1.56 59.08 11.73
C ASP A 640 -0.74 57.81 12.07
N GLN A 641 0.37 57.70 11.33
CA GLN A 641 1.69 57.18 11.73
C GLN A 641 1.74 55.88 12.58
N ARG A 642 1.36 54.75 11.99
CA ARG A 642 2.05 53.47 12.26
C ARG A 642 3.09 53.22 11.17
N GLY A 643 4.35 53.52 11.47
CA GLY A 643 5.44 53.50 10.52
C GLY A 643 5.81 52.09 10.02
N GLY A 644 5.33 51.72 8.83
CA GLY A 644 5.99 50.85 7.86
C GLY A 644 6.56 49.49 8.31
N SER A 645 6.14 48.94 9.46
CA SER A 645 6.84 47.86 10.15
C SER A 645 6.29 46.45 9.95
N GLY A 646 5.37 46.24 8.99
CA GLY A 646 4.77 44.91 8.75
C GLY A 646 4.93 44.36 7.33
N LEU A 647 5.52 45.11 6.40
CA LEU A 647 5.63 44.66 5.00
C LEU A 647 6.62 43.50 4.81
N ALA A 648 7.72 43.50 5.56
CA ALA A 648 8.71 42.41 5.48
C ALA A 648 8.17 41.13 6.13
N GLU A 649 7.47 41.27 7.26
CA GLU A 649 6.80 40.20 8.00
C GLU A 649 5.64 39.61 7.18
N ALA A 650 4.81 40.44 6.53
CA ALA A 650 3.77 39.99 5.60
C ALA A 650 4.36 39.26 4.39
N SER A 651 5.51 39.71 3.87
CA SER A 651 6.23 39.00 2.81
C SER A 651 6.73 37.63 3.30
N GLY A 652 7.21 37.54 4.54
CA GLY A 652 7.56 36.29 5.22
C GLY A 652 6.37 35.33 5.34
N CYS A 653 5.22 35.80 5.83
CA CYS A 653 3.99 35.01 5.92
C CYS A 653 3.54 34.50 4.55
N THR A 654 3.66 35.34 3.51
CA THR A 654 3.32 34.97 2.12
C THR A 654 4.24 33.88 1.60
N PHE A 655 5.55 33.98 1.88
CA PHE A 655 6.53 32.96 1.51
C PHE A 655 6.26 31.62 2.20
N VAL A 656 6.01 31.63 3.52
CA VAL A 656 5.64 30.41 4.27
C VAL A 656 4.34 29.81 3.73
N ALA A 657 3.32 30.64 3.50
CA ALA A 657 2.06 30.17 2.93
C ALA A 657 2.28 29.53 1.55
N MET A 658 3.10 30.11 0.67
CA MET A 658 3.44 29.52 -0.63
C MET A 658 4.18 28.19 -0.54
N LEU A 659 5.05 28.00 0.46
CA LEU A 659 5.77 26.74 0.66
C LEU A 659 4.86 25.60 1.12
N PHE A 660 3.86 25.89 1.96
CA PHE A 660 2.93 24.88 2.48
C PHE A 660 1.63 24.77 1.67
N LEU A 661 1.34 25.70 0.74
CA LEU A 661 0.17 25.62 -0.15
C LEU A 661 0.19 24.39 -1.09
N PRO A 662 1.34 23.94 -1.66
CA PRO A 662 1.46 22.67 -2.39
C PRO A 662 1.03 21.44 -1.60
N VAL A 663 1.06 21.47 -0.27
CA VAL A 663 0.60 20.36 0.58
C VAL A 663 -0.92 20.19 0.49
N LEU A 664 -1.64 21.31 0.56
CA LEU A 664 -3.09 21.33 0.32
C LEU A 664 -3.39 21.08 -1.16
N LYS A 665 -2.65 21.72 -2.07
CA LYS A 665 -2.83 21.57 -3.52
C LYS A 665 -2.48 20.18 -4.04
N GLY A 666 -1.54 19.46 -3.44
CA GLY A 666 -1.15 18.10 -3.80
C GLY A 666 -2.28 17.09 -3.55
N ARG A 667 -3.24 17.42 -2.68
CA ARG A 667 -4.52 16.69 -2.56
C ARG A 667 -5.67 17.31 -3.35
N VAL A 668 -5.65 18.61 -3.65
CA VAL A 668 -6.70 19.28 -4.44
C VAL A 668 -6.49 19.15 -5.97
N LEU A 669 -5.25 18.94 -6.44
CA LEU A 669 -4.87 18.93 -7.87
C LEU A 669 -4.31 17.59 -8.37
N ALA A 670 -4.23 16.55 -7.53
CA ALA A 670 -3.95 15.17 -7.97
C ALA A 670 -5.16 14.49 -8.65
N ALA A 671 -6.01 15.28 -9.33
CA ALA A 671 -6.89 14.78 -10.39
C ALA A 671 -6.11 14.81 -11.71
N PRO A 672 -6.04 13.72 -12.52
CA PRO A 672 -5.17 13.61 -13.70
C PRO A 672 -5.50 14.53 -14.90
N LYS A 673 -6.12 15.69 -14.72
CA LYS A 673 -6.51 16.59 -15.83
C LYS A 673 -6.22 18.08 -15.63
N ALA A 674 -5.52 18.48 -14.57
CA ALA A 674 -5.26 19.90 -14.31
C ALA A 674 -3.89 20.42 -14.78
N ARG A 675 -3.23 19.79 -15.77
CA ARG A 675 -1.93 20.28 -16.29
C ARG A 675 -2.06 21.47 -17.25
N ASP A 676 -3.28 21.91 -17.60
CA ASP A 676 -3.50 22.86 -18.69
C ASP A 676 -4.23 24.17 -18.32
N ARG A 677 -4.30 24.55 -17.04
CA ARG A 677 -4.78 25.89 -16.65
C ARG A 677 -3.79 26.59 -15.74
N ARG A 678 -3.03 27.51 -16.34
CA ARG A 678 -2.25 28.53 -15.63
C ARG A 678 -3.17 29.26 -14.64
N PHE A 679 -2.88 29.16 -13.35
CA PHE A 679 -3.47 30.01 -12.32
C PHE A 679 -3.06 31.46 -12.60
N LYS A 680 -4.00 32.32 -13.00
CA LYS A 680 -3.81 33.78 -12.93
C LYS A 680 -4.06 34.24 -11.48
N PRO A 681 -3.18 35.03 -10.88
CA PRO A 681 -3.35 35.54 -9.51
C PRO A 681 -4.35 36.70 -9.54
N LEU A 682 -5.65 36.41 -9.45
CA LEU A 682 -6.69 37.46 -9.40
C LEU A 682 -7.93 37.07 -8.58
N SER A 683 -7.91 35.96 -7.84
CA SER A 683 -9.08 35.51 -7.06
C SER A 683 -9.06 35.91 -5.58
N LEU A 684 -8.10 36.73 -5.14
CA LEU A 684 -8.05 37.27 -3.78
C LEU A 684 -8.64 38.68 -3.64
N SER A 685 -9.11 39.28 -4.75
CA SER A 685 -9.71 40.62 -4.77
C SER A 685 -11.23 40.62 -4.87
N LEU A 686 -11.90 39.47 -4.78
CA LEU A 686 -13.34 39.32 -5.07
C LEU A 686 -14.19 38.93 -3.85
N SER A 687 -13.77 39.27 -2.64
CA SER A 687 -14.55 39.08 -1.40
C SER A 687 -14.91 40.38 -0.69
N LEU A 688 -14.74 41.55 -1.32
CA LEU A 688 -14.99 42.85 -0.69
C LEU A 688 -15.86 43.83 -1.50
N SER A 689 -16.49 43.39 -2.59
CA SER A 689 -17.31 44.30 -3.41
C SER A 689 -18.41 43.57 -4.18
N LEU A 690 -19.47 43.11 -3.51
CA LEU A 690 -20.75 42.80 -4.19
C LEU A 690 -21.91 42.70 -3.19
N SER A 691 -22.13 43.79 -2.46
CA SER A 691 -23.43 44.18 -1.91
C SER A 691 -23.94 45.39 -2.69
N LEU A 692 -24.32 45.20 -3.96
CA LEU A 692 -25.22 46.09 -4.72
C LEU A 692 -25.42 45.55 -6.15
N LEU A 693 -26.68 45.61 -6.59
CA LEU A 693 -27.22 45.45 -7.94
C LEU A 693 -27.64 44.03 -8.40
N HIS A 694 -28.95 43.84 -8.26
CA HIS A 694 -29.79 42.94 -9.04
C HIS A 694 -29.79 43.30 -10.54
N SER A 695 -30.18 42.29 -11.34
CA SER A 695 -30.82 42.38 -12.66
C SER A 695 -29.91 42.70 -13.85
N MET A 696 -29.64 41.68 -14.69
CA MET A 696 -30.19 41.51 -16.05
C MET A 696 -29.42 40.37 -16.76
N ALA A 697 -30.15 39.37 -17.28
CA ALA A 697 -29.67 38.47 -18.34
C ALA A 697 -29.91 39.15 -19.71
N PRO A 698 -29.17 38.81 -20.80
CA PRO A 698 -29.52 37.61 -21.56
C PRO A 698 -28.39 36.85 -22.29
N SER A 699 -28.79 35.64 -22.71
CA SER A 699 -28.32 34.77 -23.82
C SER A 699 -26.87 34.28 -23.86
N ALA A 700 -26.67 33.08 -23.33
CA ALA A 700 -25.65 32.16 -23.82
C ALA A 700 -26.26 31.25 -24.90
N GLN A 701 -25.57 31.19 -26.04
CA GLN A 701 -25.87 30.37 -27.21
C GLN A 701 -25.88 28.87 -26.85
N SER A 702 -26.84 28.16 -27.42
CA SER A 702 -26.91 26.70 -27.47
C SER A 702 -25.74 26.14 -28.31
N PRO A 703 -25.14 25.00 -27.91
CA PRO A 703 -24.34 24.22 -28.85
C PRO A 703 -25.29 23.49 -29.81
N LEU A 704 -25.00 23.62 -31.10
CA LEU A 704 -25.66 22.92 -32.19
C LEU A 704 -25.74 21.41 -31.94
N LEU A 705 -26.92 20.84 -32.18
CA LEU A 705 -27.11 19.44 -32.54
C LEU A 705 -26.30 19.15 -33.81
N THR A 706 -25.28 18.32 -33.71
CA THR A 706 -24.63 17.70 -34.86
C THR A 706 -25.47 16.54 -35.38
N SER A 707 -25.62 16.54 -36.69
CA SER A 707 -26.41 15.66 -37.55
C SER A 707 -26.17 14.16 -37.38
N GLU A 708 -27.21 13.40 -37.71
CA GLU A 708 -27.27 11.96 -37.93
C GLU A 708 -25.97 11.38 -38.53
N GLY A 709 -25.31 10.55 -37.75
CA GLY A 709 -24.21 9.68 -38.17
C GLY A 709 -24.15 8.51 -37.20
N ASP A 710 -24.09 7.29 -37.74
CA ASP A 710 -24.10 5.98 -37.06
C ASP A 710 -23.87 6.02 -35.53
N GLU A 711 -24.87 5.58 -34.75
CA GLU A 711 -24.81 5.50 -33.28
C GLU A 711 -23.57 4.66 -32.87
N LYS A 712 -22.49 5.36 -32.52
CA LYS A 712 -21.23 4.72 -32.15
C LYS A 712 -21.31 4.29 -30.69
N TYR A 713 -21.50 2.99 -30.45
CA TYR A 713 -21.39 2.38 -29.13
C TYR A 713 -20.06 2.74 -28.45
N ALA A 714 -20.05 2.76 -27.11
CA ALA A 714 -18.81 2.89 -26.36
C ALA A 714 -17.85 1.74 -26.72
N ASN A 715 -16.55 2.04 -26.79
CA ASN A 715 -15.52 1.05 -27.10
C ASN A 715 -15.24 0.16 -25.89
N VAL A 716 -16.15 -0.78 -25.63
CA VAL A 716 -16.11 -1.72 -24.50
C VAL A 716 -16.32 -3.12 -25.03
N LYS A 717 -15.61 -4.10 -24.45
CA LYS A 717 -15.87 -5.51 -24.72
C LYS A 717 -17.10 -5.97 -23.95
N TRP A 718 -18.27 -5.80 -24.56
CA TRP A 718 -19.57 -6.09 -23.92
C TRP A 718 -19.69 -7.51 -23.35
N GLU A 719 -18.99 -8.48 -23.94
CA GLU A 719 -19.05 -9.89 -23.49
C GLU A 719 -18.31 -10.17 -22.19
N GLU A 720 -17.30 -9.36 -21.85
CA GLU A 720 -16.44 -9.50 -20.66
C GLU A 720 -16.97 -8.68 -19.47
N LEU A 721 -18.13 -8.02 -19.61
CA LEU A 721 -18.70 -7.21 -18.55
C LEU A 721 -19.17 -8.07 -17.36
N GLY A 722 -18.54 -7.85 -16.20
CA GLY A 722 -19.04 -8.32 -14.91
C GLY A 722 -19.99 -7.30 -14.24
N PHE A 723 -20.18 -7.46 -12.93
CA PHE A 723 -20.83 -6.44 -12.09
C PHE A 723 -19.76 -5.61 -11.36
N ALA A 724 -19.06 -4.77 -12.13
CA ALA A 724 -18.01 -3.88 -11.64
C ALA A 724 -18.29 -2.44 -12.11
N LEU A 725 -17.68 -1.47 -11.43
CA LEU A 725 -17.79 -0.07 -11.82
C LEU A 725 -16.98 0.17 -13.10
N THR A 726 -17.68 0.44 -14.19
CA THR A 726 -17.15 1.05 -15.41
C THR A 726 -17.73 2.46 -15.50
N PRO A 727 -16.94 3.50 -15.18
CA PRO A 727 -17.43 4.87 -15.20
C PRO A 727 -17.99 5.28 -16.56
N THR A 728 -19.22 5.80 -16.59
CA THR A 728 -19.81 6.41 -17.78
C THR A 728 -19.41 7.89 -17.87
N ASP A 729 -19.79 8.59 -18.94
CA ASP A 729 -19.32 9.97 -19.16
C ASP A 729 -19.94 10.98 -18.19
N TYR A 730 -21.19 10.75 -17.77
CA TYR A 730 -21.98 11.73 -17.02
C TYR A 730 -22.65 11.13 -15.78
N MET A 731 -22.94 11.99 -14.81
CA MET A 731 -23.77 11.74 -13.64
C MET A 731 -24.75 12.90 -13.41
N TYR A 732 -25.85 12.67 -12.70
CA TYR A 732 -26.78 13.72 -12.30
C TYR A 732 -26.55 14.13 -10.85
N VAL A 733 -26.64 15.43 -10.56
CA VAL A 733 -26.51 15.96 -9.19
C VAL A 733 -27.58 17.03 -8.92
N ALA A 734 -28.29 16.89 -7.81
CA ALA A 734 -29.18 17.89 -7.24
C ALA A 734 -28.89 18.06 -5.74
N LYS A 735 -29.08 19.27 -5.22
CA LYS A 735 -28.91 19.60 -3.80
C LYS A 735 -30.17 20.23 -3.25
N CYS A 736 -30.43 20.03 -1.97
CA CYS A 736 -31.59 20.55 -1.27
C CYS A 736 -31.23 20.84 0.18
N LYS A 737 -31.68 21.96 0.74
CA LYS A 737 -31.54 22.22 2.18
C LYS A 737 -32.63 21.49 2.95
N GLN A 738 -32.38 21.21 4.22
CA GLN A 738 -33.38 20.60 5.09
C GLN A 738 -34.66 21.45 5.15
N GLY A 739 -35.80 20.82 4.86
CA GLY A 739 -37.11 21.47 4.86
C GLY A 739 -37.50 22.16 3.54
N GLU A 740 -36.62 22.15 2.53
CA GLU A 740 -36.94 22.62 1.17
C GLU A 740 -37.28 21.44 0.24
N SER A 741 -37.75 21.71 -0.98
CA SER A 741 -37.86 20.71 -2.05
C SER A 741 -36.60 20.72 -2.92
N PHE A 742 -36.29 19.60 -3.59
CA PHE A 742 -35.19 19.59 -4.56
C PHE A 742 -35.51 20.53 -5.72
N SER A 743 -34.55 21.36 -6.12
CA SER A 743 -34.60 22.08 -7.40
C SER A 743 -34.21 21.15 -8.54
N GLN A 744 -34.45 21.55 -9.79
CA GLN A 744 -33.93 20.83 -10.96
C GLN A 744 -32.40 20.71 -10.86
N GLY A 745 -31.90 19.46 -10.82
CA GLY A 745 -30.48 19.15 -10.82
C GLY A 745 -29.83 19.34 -12.19
N LYS A 746 -28.57 18.94 -12.28
CA LYS A 746 -27.74 19.07 -13.49
C LYS A 746 -27.09 17.75 -13.83
N VAL A 747 -27.07 17.43 -15.13
CA VAL A 747 -26.17 16.41 -15.67
C VAL A 747 -24.77 17.04 -15.78
N VAL A 748 -23.80 16.42 -15.13
CA VAL A 748 -22.40 16.86 -15.08
C VAL A 748 -21.49 15.70 -15.48
N PRO A 749 -20.25 15.96 -15.92
CA PRO A 749 -19.30 14.87 -16.15
C PRO A 749 -19.15 14.00 -14.91
N TYR A 750 -19.06 12.68 -15.11
CA TYR A 750 -18.80 11.75 -14.03
C TYR A 750 -17.48 12.12 -13.34
N GLY A 751 -17.49 12.13 -12.01
CA GLY A 751 -16.31 12.45 -11.21
C GLY A 751 -16.60 12.39 -9.72
N ASP A 752 -15.57 12.65 -8.92
CA ASP A 752 -15.68 12.64 -7.47
C ASP A 752 -16.62 13.75 -6.97
N ILE A 753 -17.32 13.49 -5.86
CA ILE A 753 -18.13 14.49 -5.17
C ILE A 753 -17.39 15.09 -3.98
N SER A 754 -17.52 16.40 -3.79
CA SER A 754 -17.02 17.09 -2.60
C SER A 754 -18.11 17.15 -1.54
N VAL A 755 -17.83 16.56 -0.38
CA VAL A 755 -18.68 16.61 0.82
C VAL A 755 -17.86 17.10 2.02
N SER A 756 -18.51 17.73 3.00
CA SER A 756 -17.81 18.16 4.22
C SER A 756 -17.34 16.95 5.02
N PRO A 757 -16.17 16.99 5.67
CA PRO A 757 -15.78 15.96 6.64
C PRO A 757 -16.80 15.82 7.78
N CYS A 758 -17.51 16.90 8.11
CA CYS A 758 -18.58 16.90 9.11
C CYS A 758 -19.95 16.49 8.54
N SER A 759 -20.03 15.95 7.32
CA SER A 759 -21.30 15.50 6.75
C SER A 759 -21.78 14.23 7.47
N PRO A 760 -23.06 14.13 7.88
CA PRO A 760 -23.60 12.96 8.55
C PRO A 760 -23.47 11.65 7.77
N ILE A 761 -23.38 11.69 6.44
CA ILE A 761 -23.08 10.48 5.67
C ILE A 761 -21.75 9.83 6.08
N LEU A 762 -20.73 10.62 6.38
CA LEU A 762 -19.38 10.12 6.71
C LEU A 762 -19.26 9.69 8.17
N ASN A 763 -20.05 10.29 9.06
CA ASN A 763 -19.89 10.13 10.51
C ASN A 763 -20.99 9.25 11.13
N TYR A 764 -22.22 9.34 10.62
CA TYR A 764 -23.42 8.76 11.23
C TYR A 764 -24.24 7.91 10.25
N GLY A 765 -23.73 7.68 9.04
CA GLY A 765 -24.36 6.81 8.04
C GLY A 765 -25.71 7.32 7.51
N GLN A 766 -25.98 8.62 7.54
CA GLN A 766 -27.24 9.19 7.03
C GLN A 766 -27.26 9.20 5.49
N GLY A 767 -27.54 8.04 4.88
CA GLY A 767 -27.62 7.90 3.43
C GLY A 767 -28.39 6.67 2.93
N LEU A 768 -29.00 6.85 1.78
CA LEU A 768 -29.78 5.84 1.05
C LEU A 768 -29.22 5.65 -0.35
N PHE A 769 -29.49 4.48 -0.92
CA PHE A 769 -29.22 4.25 -2.33
C PHE A 769 -30.32 3.40 -2.98
N GLU A 770 -30.40 3.49 -4.29
CA GLU A 770 -31.29 2.70 -5.12
C GLU A 770 -30.54 1.92 -6.20
N GLY A 771 -31.21 0.94 -6.80
CA GLY A 771 -30.62 0.12 -7.84
C GLY A 771 -31.67 -0.31 -8.86
N LEU A 772 -31.48 0.15 -10.10
CA LEU A 772 -32.34 -0.14 -11.24
C LEU A 772 -31.50 -0.30 -12.52
N LYS A 773 -32.13 -0.74 -13.61
CA LYS A 773 -31.45 -1.03 -14.88
C LYS A 773 -32.20 -0.38 -16.04
N ALA A 774 -31.43 0.16 -17.00
CA ALA A 774 -31.91 0.52 -18.32
C ALA A 774 -31.50 -0.56 -19.33
N TYR A 775 -32.44 -0.91 -20.20
CA TYR A 775 -32.29 -1.94 -21.22
C TYR A 775 -32.45 -1.31 -22.60
N ARG A 776 -31.65 -1.79 -23.56
CA ARG A 776 -31.81 -1.49 -24.98
C ARG A 776 -32.55 -2.66 -25.64
N THR A 777 -33.67 -2.36 -26.27
CA THR A 777 -34.47 -3.33 -27.03
C THR A 777 -33.91 -3.52 -28.44
N GLU A 778 -34.34 -4.58 -29.13
CA GLU A 778 -33.91 -4.88 -30.52
C GLU A 778 -34.22 -3.75 -31.51
N ASP A 779 -35.30 -2.99 -31.27
CA ASP A 779 -35.67 -1.81 -32.06
C ASP A 779 -35.00 -0.51 -31.58
N ASN A 780 -33.91 -0.61 -30.80
CA ASN A 780 -33.13 0.50 -30.27
C ASN A 780 -33.88 1.47 -29.34
N ARG A 781 -35.05 1.09 -28.83
CA ARG A 781 -35.70 1.82 -27.74
C ARG A 781 -34.98 1.54 -26.42
N ILE A 782 -35.07 2.50 -25.50
CA ILE A 782 -34.46 2.40 -24.18
C ILE A 782 -35.57 2.41 -23.15
N ARG A 783 -35.53 1.45 -22.23
CA ARG A 783 -36.57 1.28 -21.22
C ARG A 783 -35.96 1.06 -19.84
N VAL A 784 -36.66 1.53 -18.81
CA VAL A 784 -36.28 1.36 -17.40
C VAL A 784 -37.40 0.64 -16.66
N PHE A 785 -37.04 -0.33 -15.83
CA PHE A 785 -38.00 -1.16 -15.12
C PHE A 785 -38.42 -0.54 -13.78
N ARG A 786 -39.71 -0.21 -13.65
CA ARG A 786 -40.43 0.30 -12.45
C ARG A 786 -39.70 1.41 -11.66
N PRO A 787 -39.14 2.45 -12.31
CA PRO A 787 -38.37 3.49 -11.61
C PRO A 787 -39.19 4.25 -10.53
N GLU A 788 -40.51 4.34 -10.67
CA GLU A 788 -41.42 4.93 -9.69
C GLU A 788 -41.40 4.15 -8.36
N GLN A 789 -41.31 2.82 -8.42
CA GLN A 789 -41.22 2.00 -7.21
C GLN A 789 -39.88 2.19 -6.49
N ASN A 790 -38.79 2.43 -7.24
CA ASN A 790 -37.50 2.81 -6.65
C ASN A 790 -37.59 4.18 -5.97
N ALA A 791 -38.25 5.15 -6.60
CA ALA A 791 -38.45 6.48 -6.02
C ALA A 791 -39.25 6.41 -4.71
N LEU A 792 -40.38 5.69 -4.70
CA LEU A 792 -41.21 5.48 -3.51
C LEU A 792 -40.44 4.79 -2.38
N ARG A 793 -39.61 3.78 -2.70
CA ARG A 793 -38.78 3.11 -1.69
C ARG A 793 -37.71 4.03 -1.11
N MET A 794 -37.11 4.90 -1.93
CA MET A 794 -36.20 5.95 -1.45
C MET A 794 -36.92 6.94 -0.55
N GLN A 795 -38.14 7.36 -0.88
CA GLN A 795 -38.95 8.26 -0.03
C GLN A 795 -39.25 7.64 1.33
N ASN A 796 -39.69 6.38 1.37
CA ASN A 796 -39.93 5.66 2.62
C ASN A 796 -38.65 5.54 3.46
N GLY A 797 -37.50 5.34 2.81
CA GLY A 797 -36.21 5.33 3.50
C GLY A 797 -35.79 6.70 4.02
N ALA A 798 -36.10 7.76 3.27
CA ALA A 798 -35.77 9.13 3.63
C ALA A 798 -36.57 9.56 4.85
N ASP A 799 -37.85 9.20 4.92
CA ASP A 799 -38.67 9.38 6.12
C ASP A 799 -38.03 8.70 7.35
N ARG A 800 -37.63 7.43 7.22
CA ARG A 800 -36.98 6.67 8.32
C ARG A 800 -35.67 7.29 8.81
N LEU A 801 -34.88 7.89 7.91
CA LEU A 801 -33.58 8.51 8.19
C LEU A 801 -33.65 10.04 8.37
N CYS A 802 -34.85 10.62 8.44
CA CYS A 802 -35.08 12.06 8.56
C CYS A 802 -34.38 12.89 7.47
N MET A 803 -34.44 12.41 6.23
CA MET A 803 -33.87 13.06 5.04
C MET A 803 -34.98 13.66 4.18
N THR A 804 -34.69 14.75 3.47
CA THR A 804 -35.60 15.25 2.42
C THR A 804 -35.34 14.46 1.13
N PRO A 805 -36.31 13.73 0.56
CA PRO A 805 -36.15 13.03 -0.72
C PRO A 805 -36.60 13.89 -1.92
N PRO A 806 -36.17 13.54 -3.16
CA PRO A 806 -36.81 14.05 -4.36
C PRO A 806 -38.26 13.53 -4.48
N SER A 807 -39.11 14.26 -5.22
CA SER A 807 -40.43 13.73 -5.62
C SER A 807 -40.27 12.52 -6.56
N VAL A 808 -41.33 11.74 -6.74
CA VAL A 808 -41.29 10.58 -7.67
C VAL A 808 -40.98 11.03 -9.08
N GLU A 809 -41.60 12.12 -9.52
CA GLU A 809 -41.40 12.72 -10.84
C GLU A 809 -39.97 13.23 -11.00
N GLN A 810 -39.42 13.91 -9.98
CA GLN A 810 -38.05 14.40 -9.99
C GLN A 810 -37.02 13.27 -10.06
N PHE A 811 -37.26 12.18 -9.32
CA PHE A 811 -36.41 11.00 -9.35
C PHE A 811 -36.44 10.34 -10.74
N VAL A 812 -37.64 10.11 -11.28
CA VAL A 812 -37.80 9.47 -12.60
C VAL A 812 -37.18 10.35 -13.70
N GLU A 813 -37.40 11.66 -13.67
CA GLU A 813 -36.82 12.58 -14.64
C GLU A 813 -35.29 12.62 -14.55
N ALA A 814 -34.73 12.64 -13.33
CA ALA A 814 -33.28 12.55 -13.13
C ALA A 814 -32.70 11.24 -13.69
N VAL A 815 -33.41 10.11 -13.52
CA VAL A 815 -33.05 8.83 -14.13
C VAL A 815 -33.07 8.93 -15.66
N LYS A 816 -34.14 9.48 -16.25
CA LYS A 816 -34.25 9.67 -17.72
C LYS A 816 -33.08 10.50 -18.26
N GLN A 817 -32.82 11.65 -17.66
CA GLN A 817 -31.72 12.54 -18.05
C GLN A 817 -30.34 11.85 -17.95
N THR A 818 -30.10 11.10 -16.87
CA THR A 818 -28.82 10.40 -16.67
C THR A 818 -28.63 9.27 -17.69
N VAL A 819 -29.69 8.52 -18.00
CA VAL A 819 -29.66 7.44 -18.99
C VAL A 819 -29.45 8.00 -20.40
N LEU A 820 -30.15 9.07 -20.77
CA LEU A 820 -29.99 9.75 -22.07
C LEU A 820 -28.58 10.29 -22.25
N ALA A 821 -28.03 10.95 -21.24
CA ALA A 821 -26.66 11.48 -21.29
C ALA A 821 -25.61 10.38 -21.50
N ASN A 822 -25.88 9.16 -21.04
CA ASN A 822 -24.98 8.01 -21.14
C ASN A 822 -25.45 6.98 -22.18
N LYS A 823 -26.28 7.36 -23.15
CA LYS A 823 -26.91 6.46 -24.13
C LYS A 823 -25.96 5.47 -24.80
N LYS A 824 -24.75 5.91 -25.17
CA LYS A 824 -23.71 5.08 -25.83
C LYS A 824 -23.14 3.96 -24.95
N TRP A 825 -23.31 4.08 -23.64
CA TRP A 825 -22.86 3.11 -22.64
C TRP A 825 -23.91 2.04 -22.33
N ILE A 826 -25.14 2.18 -22.86
CA ILE A 826 -26.16 1.15 -22.72
C ILE A 826 -25.75 -0.03 -23.61
N PRO A 827 -25.54 -1.24 -23.04
CA PRO A 827 -25.11 -2.39 -23.82
C PRO A 827 -26.05 -2.68 -25.01
N PRO A 828 -25.52 -3.22 -26.11
CA PRO A 828 -26.35 -3.72 -27.20
C PRO A 828 -27.34 -4.79 -26.71
N PRO A 829 -28.45 -5.03 -27.44
CA PRO A 829 -29.41 -6.08 -27.12
C PRO A 829 -28.73 -7.43 -26.85
N GLY A 830 -29.16 -8.11 -25.78
CA GLY A 830 -28.61 -9.39 -25.34
C GLY A 830 -27.22 -9.34 -24.68
N LYS A 831 -26.53 -8.19 -24.65
CA LYS A 831 -25.17 -8.09 -24.07
C LYS A 831 -25.11 -7.63 -22.62
N GLY A 832 -26.19 -7.09 -22.06
CA GLY A 832 -26.24 -6.62 -20.69
C GLY A 832 -27.28 -5.53 -20.46
N ALA A 833 -27.07 -4.74 -19.41
CA ALA A 833 -27.89 -3.57 -19.09
C ALA A 833 -27.03 -2.41 -18.57
N LEU A 834 -27.54 -1.19 -18.61
CA LEU A 834 -26.93 -0.06 -17.91
C LEU A 834 -27.49 -0.03 -16.48
N TYR A 835 -26.66 -0.36 -15.49
CA TYR A 835 -27.04 -0.26 -14.10
C TYR A 835 -27.02 1.20 -13.65
N ILE A 836 -28.09 1.62 -12.96
CA ILE A 836 -28.30 2.99 -12.50
C ILE A 836 -28.27 2.98 -10.97
N ARG A 837 -27.46 3.86 -10.39
CA ARG A 837 -27.26 4.00 -8.94
C ARG A 837 -27.63 5.41 -8.48
N PRO A 838 -28.89 5.64 -8.08
CA PRO A 838 -29.28 6.82 -7.34
C PRO A 838 -28.81 6.75 -5.88
N LEU A 839 -28.32 7.85 -5.35
CA LEU A 839 -27.87 8.05 -3.97
C LEU A 839 -28.59 9.26 -3.39
N LEU A 840 -29.02 9.17 -2.12
CA LEU A 840 -29.46 10.31 -1.33
C LEU A 840 -28.54 10.42 -0.10
N ILE A 841 -27.86 11.55 0.03
CA ILE A 841 -26.72 11.73 0.95
C ILE A 841 -26.97 12.92 1.87
N GLY A 842 -26.85 12.73 3.19
CA GLY A 842 -26.79 13.84 4.16
C GLY A 842 -25.44 14.55 4.05
N SER A 843 -25.36 15.59 3.20
CA SER A 843 -24.11 16.22 2.76
C SER A 843 -23.80 17.56 3.45
N GLY A 844 -24.76 18.17 4.13
CA GLY A 844 -24.55 19.38 4.93
C GLY A 844 -23.68 19.12 6.17
N ALA A 845 -22.88 20.10 6.57
CA ALA A 845 -21.97 19.98 7.70
C ALA A 845 -22.72 20.09 9.04
N VAL A 846 -22.67 19.05 9.87
CA VAL A 846 -23.17 19.09 11.26
C VAL A 846 -22.43 18.05 12.12
N LEU A 847 -21.88 18.49 13.25
CA LEU A 847 -21.17 17.61 14.18
C LEU A 847 -22.11 16.96 15.19
N GLY A 848 -23.21 17.62 15.58
CA GLY A 848 -24.22 17.02 16.43
C GLY A 848 -24.95 15.87 15.72
N VAL A 849 -25.41 14.89 16.50
CA VAL A 849 -26.28 13.82 15.97
C VAL A 849 -27.67 14.42 15.70
N ALA A 850 -27.83 14.96 14.50
CA ALA A 850 -29.03 15.59 14.00
C ALA A 850 -29.14 15.36 12.47
N PRO A 851 -30.32 15.53 11.87
CA PRO A 851 -30.44 15.48 10.42
C PRO A 851 -29.51 16.49 9.72
N ALA A 852 -28.93 16.11 8.60
CA ALA A 852 -28.07 17.00 7.83
C ALA A 852 -28.82 18.28 7.40
N PRO A 853 -28.18 19.46 7.47
CA PRO A 853 -28.80 20.71 7.02
C PRO A 853 -28.90 20.83 5.49
N GLU A 854 -28.20 19.97 4.74
CA GLU A 854 -28.26 19.86 3.27
C GLU A 854 -28.21 18.38 2.87
N PHE A 855 -28.96 18.03 1.84
CA PHE A 855 -28.99 16.72 1.21
C PHE A 855 -28.53 16.82 -0.26
N THR A 856 -27.84 15.79 -0.75
CA THR A 856 -27.45 15.66 -2.15
C THR A 856 -28.06 14.41 -2.74
N PHE A 857 -28.83 14.59 -3.81
CA PHE A 857 -29.34 13.50 -4.64
C PHE A 857 -28.45 13.37 -5.88
N LEU A 858 -27.88 12.19 -6.08
CA LEU A 858 -26.92 11.93 -7.15
C LEU A 858 -27.27 10.65 -7.88
N ILE A 859 -27.11 10.60 -9.20
CA ILE A 859 -27.28 9.37 -9.98
C ILE A 859 -26.05 9.17 -10.86
N TYR A 860 -25.41 8.01 -10.72
CA TYR A 860 -24.40 7.56 -11.68
C TYR A 860 -24.81 6.24 -12.33
N THR A 861 -24.18 5.89 -13.44
CA THR A 861 -24.48 4.65 -14.17
C THR A 861 -23.22 3.84 -14.45
N SER A 862 -23.39 2.55 -14.74
CA SER A 862 -22.31 1.63 -15.12
C SER A 862 -22.87 0.51 -16.00
N PRO A 863 -22.29 0.20 -17.17
CA PRO A 863 -22.68 -0.98 -17.93
C PRO A 863 -22.35 -2.25 -17.14
N VAL A 864 -23.27 -3.21 -17.12
CA VAL A 864 -23.12 -4.51 -16.45
C VAL A 864 -23.54 -5.63 -17.38
N GLY A 865 -22.83 -6.76 -17.33
CA GLY A 865 -23.16 -7.93 -18.14
C GLY A 865 -24.28 -8.78 -17.56
N ASN A 866 -24.61 -9.86 -18.28
CA ASN A 866 -25.63 -10.81 -17.86
C ASN A 866 -25.10 -11.75 -16.77
N TYR A 867 -25.74 -11.76 -15.60
CA TYR A 867 -25.40 -12.63 -14.46
C TYR A 867 -25.52 -14.14 -14.73
N HIS A 868 -26.18 -14.55 -15.83
CA HIS A 868 -26.49 -15.95 -16.16
C HIS A 868 -25.47 -16.65 -17.06
N LYS A 869 -24.34 -16.00 -17.43
CA LYS A 869 -23.28 -16.68 -18.20
C LYS A 869 -22.54 -17.78 -17.41
N VAL A 870 -22.69 -17.82 -16.08
CA VAL A 870 -22.16 -18.89 -15.21
C VAL A 870 -23.35 -19.74 -14.75
N SER A 871 -23.41 -20.98 -15.24
CA SER A 871 -24.55 -21.90 -15.17
C SER A 871 -24.82 -22.54 -13.81
N SER A 872 -24.11 -22.18 -12.74
CA SER A 872 -24.32 -22.75 -11.40
C SER A 872 -25.36 -21.97 -10.58
N GLY A 873 -26.16 -22.69 -9.78
CA GLY A 873 -27.03 -22.10 -8.75
C GLY A 873 -26.22 -21.60 -7.56
N LEU A 874 -26.85 -20.86 -6.63
CA LEU A 874 -26.18 -20.38 -5.42
C LEU A 874 -25.97 -21.51 -4.42
N ASN A 875 -24.81 -21.56 -3.77
CA ASN A 875 -24.55 -22.37 -2.58
C ASN A 875 -24.54 -21.45 -1.36
N LEU A 876 -25.52 -21.57 -0.47
CA LEU A 876 -25.71 -20.66 0.66
C LEU A 876 -25.31 -21.30 1.99
N LYS A 877 -24.70 -20.52 2.87
CA LYS A 877 -24.53 -20.86 4.28
C LYS A 877 -25.57 -20.12 5.11
N VAL A 878 -26.25 -20.82 6.00
CA VAL A 878 -27.10 -20.18 7.01
C VAL A 878 -26.21 -19.63 8.13
N ASP A 879 -26.36 -18.34 8.44
CA ASP A 879 -25.70 -17.69 9.56
C ASP A 879 -26.69 -17.50 10.71
N ASP A 880 -26.45 -18.25 11.78
CA ASP A 880 -27.21 -18.25 13.03
C ASP A 880 -26.51 -17.47 14.15
N LYS A 881 -25.33 -16.88 13.86
CA LYS A 881 -24.54 -16.11 14.83
C LYS A 881 -24.74 -14.62 14.66
N TYR A 882 -24.81 -14.16 13.42
CA TYR A 882 -25.01 -12.75 13.08
C TYR A 882 -26.34 -12.56 12.38
N HIS A 883 -26.98 -11.42 12.64
CA HIS A 883 -28.26 -11.06 12.04
C HIS A 883 -28.09 -9.88 11.08
N ARG A 884 -28.80 -9.93 9.95
CA ARG A 884 -28.80 -8.85 8.96
C ARG A 884 -29.46 -7.58 9.51
N ALA A 885 -30.57 -7.76 10.21
CA ALA A 885 -31.41 -6.69 10.71
C ALA A 885 -32.13 -7.11 12.01
N HIS A 886 -32.61 -6.10 12.73
CA HIS A 886 -33.38 -6.29 13.95
C HIS A 886 -34.69 -5.52 13.88
N SER A 887 -35.72 -6.02 14.56
CA SER A 887 -37.00 -5.33 14.66
C SER A 887 -36.81 -3.93 15.22
N GLY A 888 -37.45 -2.93 14.62
CA GLY A 888 -37.24 -1.51 14.93
C GLY A 888 -35.98 -0.88 14.31
N GLY A 889 -35.08 -1.67 13.73
CA GLY A 889 -33.90 -1.20 13.01
C GLY A 889 -34.20 -0.59 11.64
N THR A 890 -33.21 -0.62 10.74
CA THR A 890 -33.31 -0.06 9.38
C THR A 890 -33.43 -1.11 8.29
N GLY A 891 -33.61 -2.40 8.62
CA GLY A 891 -33.60 -3.52 7.66
C GLY A 891 -34.57 -3.38 6.48
N GLY A 892 -35.80 -2.92 6.75
CA GLY A 892 -36.82 -2.64 5.72
C GLY A 892 -36.57 -1.41 4.84
N VAL A 893 -35.44 -0.72 5.03
CA VAL A 893 -35.04 0.46 4.27
C VAL A 893 -33.72 0.19 3.54
N LYS A 894 -33.52 0.76 2.35
CA LYS A 894 -32.28 0.61 1.58
C LYS A 894 -31.17 1.56 2.05
N SER A 895 -30.91 1.55 3.36
CA SER A 895 -29.88 2.36 4.02
C SER A 895 -28.50 1.80 3.79
N CYS A 896 -27.51 2.66 3.59
CA CYS A 896 -26.09 2.26 3.50
C CYS A 896 -25.61 1.53 4.77
N THR A 897 -26.19 1.82 5.94
CA THR A 897 -25.85 1.20 7.23
C THR A 897 -26.20 -0.28 7.33
N ASN A 898 -27.07 -0.81 6.46
CA ASN A 898 -27.45 -2.22 6.49
C ASN A 898 -26.45 -3.14 5.77
N TYR A 899 -25.53 -2.57 4.99
CA TYR A 899 -24.68 -3.35 4.09
C TYR A 899 -23.25 -3.53 4.59
N SER A 900 -22.71 -2.62 5.40
CA SER A 900 -21.38 -2.82 6.00
C SER A 900 -21.35 -3.94 7.06
N PRO A 901 -22.37 -4.13 7.93
CA PRO A 901 -22.30 -5.17 8.97
C PRO A 901 -22.31 -6.59 8.41
N VAL A 902 -22.96 -6.82 7.26
CA VAL A 902 -23.04 -8.16 6.64
C VAL A 902 -21.75 -8.61 5.98
N VAL A 903 -20.78 -7.70 5.76
CA VAL A 903 -19.53 -8.00 5.04
C VAL A 903 -18.72 -9.08 5.75
N LYS A 904 -18.69 -9.07 7.08
CA LYS A 904 -17.96 -10.07 7.86
C LYS A 904 -18.50 -11.48 7.62
N SER A 905 -19.81 -11.69 7.83
CA SER A 905 -20.48 -12.98 7.56
C SER A 905 -20.29 -13.42 6.11
N LEU A 906 -20.38 -12.48 5.16
CA LEU A 906 -20.19 -12.77 3.75
C LEU A 906 -18.76 -13.22 3.42
N LEU A 907 -17.73 -12.58 3.99
CA LEU A 907 -16.34 -12.97 3.81
C LEU A 907 -16.07 -14.35 4.44
N GLU A 908 -16.60 -14.62 5.64
CA GLU A 908 -16.48 -15.92 6.30
C GLU A 908 -17.15 -17.04 5.50
N ALA A 909 -18.34 -16.79 4.94
CA ALA A 909 -19.01 -17.77 4.09
C ALA A 909 -18.24 -18.01 2.78
N LYS A 910 -17.72 -16.94 2.16
CA LYS A 910 -16.90 -17.06 0.94
C LYS A 910 -15.59 -17.81 1.17
N SER A 911 -14.91 -17.59 2.30
CA SER A 911 -13.70 -18.35 2.64
C SER A 911 -13.96 -19.84 2.86
N LEU A 912 -15.21 -20.22 3.11
CA LEU A 912 -15.66 -21.60 3.24
C LEU A 912 -16.27 -22.17 1.93
N GLY A 913 -16.14 -21.45 0.80
CA GLY A 913 -16.62 -21.90 -0.51
C GLY A 913 -18.12 -21.70 -0.76
N PHE A 914 -18.82 -20.92 0.08
CA PHE A 914 -20.21 -20.54 -0.17
C PHE A 914 -20.31 -19.29 -1.06
N SER A 915 -21.36 -19.23 -1.87
CA SER A 915 -21.64 -18.09 -2.75
C SER A 915 -22.09 -16.86 -1.98
N ASP A 916 -22.92 -17.05 -0.95
CA ASP A 916 -23.53 -16.00 -0.14
C ASP A 916 -24.04 -16.56 1.21
N VAL A 917 -24.56 -15.68 2.07
CA VAL A 917 -25.09 -15.98 3.40
C VAL A 917 -26.59 -15.80 3.42
N LEU A 918 -27.30 -16.77 4.01
CA LEU A 918 -28.71 -16.65 4.39
C LEU A 918 -28.82 -16.33 5.87
N PHE A 919 -29.45 -15.21 6.20
CA PHE A 919 -29.60 -14.74 7.59
C PHE A 919 -30.89 -15.21 8.23
N LEU A 920 -30.82 -15.47 9.53
CA LEU A 920 -31.97 -15.76 10.38
C LEU A 920 -32.46 -14.51 11.12
N ASP A 921 -33.74 -14.52 11.46
CA ASP A 921 -34.39 -13.48 12.24
C ASP A 921 -33.72 -13.33 13.60
N SER A 922 -33.54 -12.08 14.03
CA SER A 922 -32.89 -11.79 15.31
C SER A 922 -33.78 -12.03 16.54
N ALA A 923 -35.09 -12.19 16.36
CA ALA A 923 -36.03 -12.34 17.46
C ALA A 923 -36.03 -13.77 18.01
N THR A 924 -35.98 -14.76 17.12
CA THR A 924 -36.10 -16.18 17.45
C THR A 924 -34.91 -17.00 16.98
N GLY A 925 -34.16 -16.54 15.96
CA GLY A 925 -33.06 -17.28 15.36
C GLY A 925 -33.52 -18.55 14.63
N ARG A 926 -34.78 -18.59 14.17
CA ARG A 926 -35.40 -19.79 13.59
C ARG A 926 -35.97 -19.57 12.19
N ASN A 927 -36.35 -18.33 11.88
CA ASN A 927 -36.97 -17.99 10.62
C ASN A 927 -35.94 -17.36 9.67
N ILE A 928 -35.99 -17.73 8.40
CA ILE A 928 -35.13 -17.16 7.36
C ILE A 928 -35.61 -15.76 6.99
N GLU A 929 -34.68 -14.86 6.72
CA GLU A 929 -34.99 -13.47 6.34
C GLU A 929 -34.57 -13.15 4.90
N GLU A 930 -33.28 -12.88 4.70
CA GLU A 930 -32.73 -12.50 3.41
C GLU A 930 -31.35 -13.13 3.21
N VAL A 931 -30.99 -13.28 1.94
CA VAL A 931 -29.59 -13.44 1.54
C VAL A 931 -28.95 -12.04 1.52
N SER A 932 -27.64 -11.90 1.73
CA SER A 932 -26.95 -10.61 1.99
C SER A 932 -27.50 -9.37 1.24
N THR A 933 -27.85 -9.52 -0.04
CA THR A 933 -28.43 -8.46 -0.86
C THR A 933 -29.70 -8.85 -1.65
N CYS A 934 -30.32 -10.00 -1.35
CA CYS A 934 -31.46 -10.55 -2.11
C CYS A 934 -32.58 -11.08 -1.19
N ASN A 935 -33.82 -10.93 -1.63
CA ASN A 935 -34.95 -11.61 -1.00
C ASN A 935 -34.96 -13.10 -1.35
N ILE A 936 -35.45 -13.96 -0.47
CA ILE A 936 -35.52 -15.41 -0.65
C ILE A 936 -36.97 -15.91 -0.79
N PHE A 937 -37.14 -16.97 -1.57
CA PHE A 937 -38.39 -17.69 -1.77
C PHE A 937 -38.14 -19.20 -1.67
N ILE A 938 -39.11 -19.92 -1.13
CA ILE A 938 -39.14 -21.38 -1.13
C ILE A 938 -40.41 -21.86 -1.84
N LEU A 939 -40.35 -23.03 -2.47
CA LEU A 939 -41.50 -23.69 -3.11
C LEU A 939 -41.70 -25.07 -2.48
N LYS A 940 -42.94 -25.37 -2.07
CA LYS A 940 -43.35 -26.70 -1.59
C LYS A 940 -44.71 -27.04 -2.21
N GLY A 941 -44.76 -28.07 -3.07
CA GLY A 941 -45.92 -28.36 -3.89
C GLY A 941 -46.32 -27.18 -4.79
N ASN A 942 -47.53 -26.64 -4.58
CA ASN A 942 -48.05 -25.49 -5.34
C ASN A 942 -48.00 -24.16 -4.56
N ILE A 943 -47.31 -24.13 -3.41
CA ILE A 943 -47.23 -22.96 -2.53
C ILE A 943 -45.81 -22.42 -2.57
N VAL A 944 -45.65 -21.15 -2.97
CA VAL A 944 -44.38 -20.42 -2.85
C VAL A 944 -44.47 -19.43 -1.69
N SER A 945 -43.57 -19.58 -0.73
CA SER A 945 -43.53 -18.80 0.51
C SER A 945 -42.31 -17.89 0.53
N THR A 946 -42.46 -16.70 1.11
CA THR A 946 -41.38 -15.73 1.30
C THR A 946 -41.60 -14.90 2.57
N PRO A 947 -40.54 -14.52 3.30
CA PRO A 947 -40.66 -13.70 4.50
C PRO A 947 -41.40 -12.37 4.25
N PRO A 948 -42.27 -11.91 5.16
CA PRO A 948 -43.07 -10.70 4.99
C PRO A 948 -42.20 -9.43 5.08
N THR A 949 -42.59 -8.38 4.34
CA THR A 949 -41.82 -7.11 4.28
C THR A 949 -42.11 -6.12 5.41
N SER A 950 -42.93 -6.52 6.38
CA SER A 950 -43.24 -5.73 7.57
C SER A 950 -42.14 -5.87 8.62
N GLY A 951 -41.07 -5.07 8.50
CA GLY A 951 -40.03 -4.96 9.53
C GLY A 951 -38.61 -5.02 8.99
N THR A 952 -37.96 -6.18 9.15
CA THR A 952 -36.54 -6.41 8.89
C THR A 952 -36.22 -6.70 7.43
N ILE A 953 -37.19 -7.08 6.62
CA ILE A 953 -37.03 -7.46 5.20
C ILE A 953 -37.19 -6.24 4.29
N LEU A 954 -36.25 -6.03 3.38
CA LEU A 954 -36.32 -4.97 2.39
C LEU A 954 -37.42 -5.28 1.36
N PRO A 955 -38.38 -4.38 1.10
CA PRO A 955 -39.38 -4.56 0.06
C PRO A 955 -38.74 -4.49 -1.34
N GLY A 956 -38.30 -5.64 -1.84
CA GLY A 956 -37.73 -5.79 -3.16
C GLY A 956 -38.75 -5.53 -4.28
N ILE A 957 -38.37 -4.71 -5.26
CA ILE A 957 -39.21 -4.46 -6.44
C ILE A 957 -39.30 -5.72 -7.31
N THR A 958 -38.18 -6.44 -7.45
CA THR A 958 -38.16 -7.76 -8.09
C THR A 958 -39.01 -8.76 -7.33
N ARG A 959 -38.88 -8.84 -6.00
CA ARG A 959 -39.75 -9.65 -5.13
C ARG A 959 -41.24 -9.40 -5.42
N LYS A 960 -41.66 -8.13 -5.42
CA LYS A 960 -43.04 -7.71 -5.73
C LYS A 960 -43.50 -8.21 -7.10
N SER A 961 -42.70 -8.00 -8.14
CA SER A 961 -43.03 -8.47 -9.50
C SER A 961 -43.08 -9.99 -9.60
N ILE A 962 -42.19 -10.72 -8.90
CA ILE A 962 -42.18 -12.18 -8.92
C ILE A 962 -43.40 -12.77 -8.21
N ILE A 963 -43.86 -12.16 -7.12
CA ILE A 963 -45.13 -12.55 -6.47
C ILE A 963 -46.30 -12.42 -7.45
N GLU A 964 -46.37 -11.33 -8.22
CA GLU A 964 -47.42 -11.13 -9.23
C GLU A 964 -47.32 -12.17 -10.36
N LEU A 965 -46.12 -12.42 -10.91
CA LEU A 965 -45.92 -13.39 -11.99
C LEU A 965 -46.14 -14.85 -11.55
N ALA A 966 -45.78 -15.21 -10.32
CA ALA A 966 -46.02 -16.55 -9.78
C ALA A 966 -47.53 -16.83 -9.64
N ARG A 967 -48.32 -15.82 -9.24
CA ARG A 967 -49.79 -15.92 -9.21
C ARG A 967 -50.38 -16.05 -10.60
N ASP A 968 -49.85 -15.32 -11.58
CA ASP A 968 -50.28 -15.43 -12.99
C ASP A 968 -49.99 -16.84 -13.56
N LEU A 969 -48.96 -17.54 -13.06
CA LEU A 969 -48.66 -18.94 -13.36
C LEU A 969 -49.51 -19.96 -12.58
N GLY A 970 -50.42 -19.52 -11.72
CA GLY A 970 -51.32 -20.39 -10.94
C GLY A 970 -50.76 -20.91 -9.62
N TYR A 971 -49.60 -20.43 -9.18
CA TYR A 971 -49.05 -20.76 -7.86
C TYR A 971 -49.72 -19.95 -6.76
N GLN A 972 -49.91 -20.56 -5.59
CA GLN A 972 -50.32 -19.83 -4.39
C GLN A 972 -49.10 -19.17 -3.77
N VAL A 973 -49.14 -17.85 -3.56
CA VAL A 973 -48.01 -17.11 -2.99
C VAL A 973 -48.36 -16.60 -1.61
N GLN A 974 -47.60 -17.00 -0.60
CA GLN A 974 -47.79 -16.64 0.80
C GLN A 974 -46.63 -15.79 1.31
N GLU A 975 -46.96 -14.69 1.97
CA GLU A 975 -45.99 -13.86 2.69
C GLU A 975 -46.12 -14.19 4.18
N CYS A 976 -45.29 -15.10 4.67
CA CYS A 976 -45.33 -15.62 6.03
C CYS A 976 -43.91 -15.87 6.54
N ASP A 977 -43.76 -16.01 7.86
CA ASP A 977 -42.49 -16.48 8.42
C ASP A 977 -42.19 -17.87 7.87
N VAL A 978 -40.93 -18.10 7.50
CA VAL A 978 -40.46 -19.37 6.96
C VAL A 978 -39.36 -19.86 7.89
N SER A 979 -39.57 -21.01 8.51
CA SER A 979 -38.59 -21.62 9.41
C SER A 979 -37.43 -22.27 8.64
N VAL A 980 -36.29 -22.47 9.31
CA VAL A 980 -35.17 -23.25 8.73
C VAL A 980 -35.62 -24.68 8.41
N GLU A 981 -36.48 -25.27 9.24
CA GLU A 981 -37.03 -26.61 8.99
C GLU A 981 -37.83 -26.65 7.68
N GLU A 982 -38.70 -25.67 7.44
CA GLU A 982 -39.45 -25.57 6.18
C GLU A 982 -38.53 -25.34 4.98
N LEU A 983 -37.46 -24.57 5.15
CA LEU A 983 -36.43 -24.39 4.12
C LEU A 983 -35.76 -25.72 3.76
N LEU A 984 -35.41 -26.54 4.75
CA LEU A 984 -34.74 -27.84 4.53
C LEU A 984 -35.66 -28.85 3.83
N GLU A 985 -36.97 -28.69 3.91
CA GLU A 985 -37.98 -29.53 3.25
C GLU A 985 -38.49 -28.98 1.89
N ALA A 986 -38.00 -27.82 1.44
CA ALA A 986 -38.46 -27.19 0.20
C ALA A 986 -38.01 -27.96 -1.05
N GLU A 987 -38.82 -27.90 -2.12
CA GLU A 987 -38.48 -28.50 -3.42
C GLU A 987 -37.56 -27.60 -4.24
N GLU A 988 -37.86 -26.29 -4.25
CA GLU A 988 -37.05 -25.27 -4.92
C GLU A 988 -36.83 -24.09 -3.99
N VAL A 989 -35.66 -23.46 -4.11
CA VAL A 989 -35.32 -22.23 -3.41
C VAL A 989 -34.69 -21.28 -4.41
N PHE A 990 -35.09 -20.02 -4.39
CA PHE A 990 -34.53 -19.01 -5.28
C PHE A 990 -34.49 -17.62 -4.63
N CYS A 991 -33.56 -16.81 -5.10
CA CYS A 991 -33.35 -15.44 -4.65
C CYS A 991 -33.77 -14.44 -5.73
N THR A 992 -34.22 -13.26 -5.30
CA THR A 992 -34.61 -12.17 -6.20
C THR A 992 -33.93 -10.85 -5.83
N GLY A 993 -33.57 -10.07 -6.85
CA GLY A 993 -32.97 -8.75 -6.69
C GLY A 993 -32.61 -8.11 -8.03
N THR A 994 -32.43 -6.79 -8.09
CA THR A 994 -32.18 -6.08 -9.37
C THR A 994 -30.97 -6.63 -10.15
N ALA A 995 -29.88 -6.99 -9.44
CA ALA A 995 -28.66 -7.46 -10.06
C ALA A 995 -28.84 -8.83 -10.73
N VAL A 996 -29.37 -9.80 -9.97
CA VAL A 996 -29.51 -11.21 -10.37
C VAL A 996 -30.86 -11.54 -11.03
N VAL A 997 -31.83 -10.63 -10.97
CA VAL A 997 -33.23 -10.84 -11.36
C VAL A 997 -33.87 -11.96 -10.54
N VAL A 998 -33.72 -13.21 -10.99
CA VAL A 998 -34.11 -14.43 -10.26
C VAL A 998 -32.96 -15.41 -10.39
N LYS A 999 -32.44 -15.89 -9.26
CA LYS A 999 -31.33 -16.86 -9.24
C LYS A 999 -31.70 -18.05 -8.37
N ALA A 1000 -31.61 -19.25 -8.96
CA ALA A 1000 -31.84 -20.49 -8.24
C ALA A 1000 -30.77 -20.70 -7.16
N VAL A 1001 -31.18 -21.25 -6.02
CA VAL A 1001 -30.30 -21.75 -4.96
C VAL A 1001 -30.15 -23.24 -5.17
N GLU A 1002 -28.94 -23.70 -5.43
CA GLU A 1002 -28.66 -25.12 -5.64
C GLU A 1002 -28.53 -25.85 -4.31
N THR A 1003 -27.86 -25.24 -3.33
CA THR A 1003 -27.64 -25.87 -2.02
C THR A 1003 -27.74 -24.85 -0.89
N VAL A 1004 -28.24 -25.29 0.26
CA VAL A 1004 -28.18 -24.57 1.54
C VAL A 1004 -27.51 -25.49 2.55
N THR A 1005 -26.59 -24.94 3.34
CA THR A 1005 -25.97 -25.64 4.46
C THR A 1005 -26.32 -24.93 5.77
N PHE A 1006 -26.93 -25.67 6.70
CA PHE A 1006 -27.20 -25.24 8.06
C PHE A 1006 -26.55 -26.23 9.02
N HIS A 1007 -25.61 -25.73 9.85
CA HIS A 1007 -24.70 -26.56 10.64
C HIS A 1007 -24.02 -27.61 9.74
N ASP A 1008 -24.15 -28.89 10.05
CA ASP A 1008 -23.58 -29.99 9.26
C ASP A 1008 -24.56 -30.57 8.22
N ASN A 1009 -25.78 -30.02 8.12
CA ASN A 1009 -26.81 -30.50 7.20
C ASN A 1009 -26.81 -29.68 5.90
N LYS A 1010 -26.44 -30.32 4.79
CA LYS A 1010 -26.45 -29.74 3.46
C LYS A 1010 -27.59 -30.32 2.63
N VAL A 1011 -28.51 -29.46 2.21
CA VAL A 1011 -29.65 -29.82 1.35
C VAL A 1011 -29.44 -29.31 -0.05
N LYS A 1012 -29.85 -30.11 -1.04
CA LYS A 1012 -29.82 -29.77 -2.46
C LYS A 1012 -31.24 -29.60 -2.98
N TYR A 1013 -31.47 -28.53 -3.75
CA TYR A 1013 -32.79 -28.18 -4.28
C TYR A 1013 -32.90 -28.44 -5.79
N ARG A 1014 -34.13 -28.52 -6.29
CA ARG A 1014 -34.41 -28.67 -7.72
C ARG A 1014 -34.02 -27.39 -8.47
N THR A 1015 -33.23 -27.56 -9.52
CA THR A 1015 -32.78 -26.50 -10.45
C THR A 1015 -32.90 -26.99 -11.88
N GLY A 1016 -32.93 -26.09 -12.87
CA GLY A 1016 -32.93 -26.46 -14.29
C GLY A 1016 -33.99 -25.69 -15.09
N GLU A 1017 -34.16 -26.06 -16.37
CA GLU A 1017 -35.09 -25.37 -17.27
C GLU A 1017 -36.56 -25.49 -16.86
N GLU A 1018 -36.94 -26.62 -16.25
CA GLU A 1018 -38.31 -26.87 -15.80
C GLU A 1018 -38.66 -26.19 -14.47
N ALA A 1019 -37.64 -25.71 -13.72
CA ALA A 1019 -37.80 -25.09 -12.42
C ALA A 1019 -38.58 -23.77 -12.51
N LEU A 1020 -39.38 -23.48 -11.47
CA LEU A 1020 -40.18 -22.26 -11.39
C LEU A 1020 -39.30 -21.01 -11.47
N SER A 1021 -38.12 -21.04 -10.82
CA SER A 1021 -37.16 -19.93 -10.85
C SER A 1021 -36.74 -19.55 -12.28
N THR A 1022 -36.58 -20.53 -13.17
CA THR A 1022 -36.15 -20.32 -14.56
C THR A 1022 -37.28 -19.75 -15.41
N LYS A 1023 -38.51 -20.25 -15.21
CA LYS A 1023 -39.72 -19.71 -15.86
C LYS A 1023 -39.95 -18.24 -15.48
N LEU A 1024 -39.88 -17.95 -14.18
CA LEU A 1024 -40.02 -16.60 -13.63
C LEU A 1024 -38.93 -15.64 -14.13
N TYR A 1025 -37.67 -16.10 -14.18
CA TYR A 1025 -36.58 -15.35 -14.80
C TYR A 1025 -36.88 -14.99 -16.25
N SER A 1026 -37.24 -15.99 -17.06
CA SER A 1026 -37.53 -15.81 -18.49
C SER A 1026 -38.68 -14.82 -18.71
N MET A 1027 -39.79 -14.98 -17.99
CA MET A 1027 -40.93 -14.06 -18.07
C MET A 1027 -40.55 -12.62 -17.74
N LEU A 1028 -39.89 -12.39 -16.59
CA LEU A 1028 -39.56 -11.04 -16.15
C LEU A 1028 -38.54 -10.37 -17.09
N THR A 1029 -37.49 -11.09 -17.50
CA THR A 1029 -36.51 -10.54 -18.44
C THR A 1029 -37.14 -10.23 -19.78
N SER A 1030 -38.02 -11.09 -20.31
CA SER A 1030 -38.72 -10.88 -21.58
C SER A 1030 -39.55 -9.58 -21.58
N ILE A 1031 -40.18 -9.23 -20.46
CA ILE A 1031 -40.83 -7.92 -20.28
C ILE A 1031 -39.78 -6.80 -20.27
N GLN A 1032 -38.69 -6.95 -19.51
CA GLN A 1032 -37.63 -5.94 -19.37
C GLN A 1032 -36.94 -5.58 -20.69
N ILE A 1033 -36.68 -6.57 -21.55
CA ILE A 1033 -36.03 -6.37 -22.85
C ILE A 1033 -37.03 -6.20 -24.00
N GLY A 1034 -38.34 -6.20 -23.72
CA GLY A 1034 -39.39 -5.93 -24.69
C GLY A 1034 -39.68 -7.04 -25.69
N LEU A 1035 -39.35 -8.29 -25.37
CA LEU A 1035 -39.74 -9.46 -26.17
C LEU A 1035 -41.22 -9.82 -26.03
N VAL A 1036 -41.83 -9.45 -24.91
CA VAL A 1036 -43.25 -9.68 -24.62
C VAL A 1036 -43.90 -8.37 -24.22
N GLU A 1037 -45.19 -8.21 -24.51
CA GLU A 1037 -45.96 -7.02 -24.14
C GLU A 1037 -46.00 -6.84 -22.62
N ASP A 1038 -45.75 -5.61 -22.18
CA ASP A 1038 -45.82 -5.22 -20.78
C ASP A 1038 -47.26 -4.93 -20.35
N THR A 1039 -48.03 -5.99 -20.11
CA THR A 1039 -49.44 -5.91 -19.70
C THR A 1039 -49.65 -5.27 -18.32
N LYS A 1040 -48.59 -5.11 -17.54
CA LYS A 1040 -48.63 -4.57 -16.17
C LYS A 1040 -48.15 -3.12 -16.09
N GLY A 1041 -47.70 -2.51 -17.20
CA GLY A 1041 -47.18 -1.15 -17.25
C GLY A 1041 -45.95 -0.93 -16.35
N TRP A 1042 -45.05 -1.91 -16.29
CA TRP A 1042 -43.83 -1.87 -15.50
C TRP A 1042 -42.65 -1.18 -16.18
N MET A 1043 -42.67 -1.05 -17.50
CA MET A 1043 -41.58 -0.47 -18.29
C MET A 1043 -41.87 0.99 -18.61
N VAL A 1044 -40.90 1.85 -18.29
CA VAL A 1044 -40.93 3.27 -18.65
C VAL A 1044 -39.99 3.49 -19.84
N GLU A 1045 -40.53 3.96 -20.96
CA GLU A 1045 -39.71 4.34 -22.12
C GLU A 1045 -38.97 5.66 -21.86
N ILE A 1046 -37.74 5.73 -22.38
CA ILE A 1046 -36.90 6.93 -22.34
C ILE A 1046 -36.99 7.57 -23.72
N ASP A 1047 -37.89 8.54 -23.87
CA ASP A 1047 -38.11 9.27 -25.13
C ASP A 1047 -36.86 10.08 -25.53
N ARG A 1048 -36.64 10.19 -26.85
CA ARG A 1048 -35.44 10.80 -27.46
C ARG A 1048 -35.34 12.30 -27.23
#